data_AF-A0A7J2UYP5-F1
#
_entry.id   AF-A0A7J2UYP5-F1
#
_cell.length_a   1.000
_cell.length_b   1.000
_cell.length_c   1.000
_cell.angle_alpha   90.00
_cell.angle_beta   90.00
_cell.angle_gamma   90.00
#
_symmetry.space_group_name_H-M   'P 1'
#
loop_
_entity.id
_entity.type
_entity.pdbx_description
1 polymer ?
#
loop_
_entity_poly.entity_id
_entity_poly.type
_entity_poly.pdbx_seq_one_letter_code
_entity_poly.pdbx_strand_id
1 'polypeptide(L)'
;MVGFAYRLLIIAMLVIILSTVAGALGIYAYPQDSYGLGSKVDPDVLRELSRSGSARVLIMLEDSSAQRMISDTGIKGPGLVKTLMESAYDSQRSIIASIEASGAVIEDRLWLVNAIVATVDPNSLRIIAGLDGVKGIILDRVYKLVDPVEKIYDVISITPQDSVSRRIVQADLLESMGITGRGVRVAVIDTGIQVNHPWLIRNGTSVVTAEYDATRTGVINVCTYLGIPAEHGTHVAGIIASQDTTHRGVAPGVDIYNVIVFSNITQCEGAFSSWIIRGIEWSLLGPDGRPGTGDEANIISMSLGALAPPWFMHYVARYVTLLTAISRAVDAGATVVIAAGNDGPGGYTINYLCYASGVICVGAVNSRAGSLSRTSVAIFSARGPIPFDIAAPDVAAPGVGIISSIPINRTAAFSGTSMATPHVSGVAALLKQARPGLSPLDIKRAVVQSASPAPLSDLYESPNPFDQGTGVVMALDALNNPIRLSFSGGALQGQTQTLVIPPGSSASAALLVSNIGNTTVPLNIYLTDLVSYMGSGVLRNSSASISQQSISLSPGSSSQITISISVPSRTLPGTYAGYVIASTGTHAAKLPIVVVVPATLREDATSFSASISTIIGAGPPEWVTFRLYVPQAVDDLVNIASYSDGPLPLTVYAITPSNRFVTSVSGLRLQERGEYILILEIPGFYALAGQAIITLSAPKVLRGLSQIETLASNVSSLRSGLESVNASLSQRSQALESRLESLGSSVESIRSAVQILNTSLILSQQQIDTLGKNLASLAQTVSENTRSISNLTSSFQGFVSDTQKRFSDVEGRLSKAASDIASLSERFSSFQNSVQQMLASQQNSIAEIRSNLSSLSQSLGNTTIVSIAGVVLAIIGIAIGAIAFSRTGKK
;
A
#
# COMPACT_ATOMS: atom_id res chain seq x y z
N MET A 1 11.90 53.64 -32.84
CA MET A 1 12.64 52.65 -32.02
C MET A 1 11.82 52.09 -30.86
N VAL A 2 11.12 52.90 -30.07
CA VAL A 2 10.29 52.43 -28.94
C VAL A 2 9.17 51.46 -29.35
N GLY A 3 8.48 51.69 -30.47
CA GLY A 3 7.45 50.77 -30.97
C GLY A 3 7.97 49.42 -31.49
N PHE A 4 9.25 49.35 -31.89
CA PHE A 4 9.88 48.11 -32.34
C PHE A 4 10.31 47.25 -31.16
N ALA A 5 10.83 47.89 -30.10
CA ALA A 5 11.16 47.24 -28.83
C ALA A 5 9.90 46.65 -28.15
N TYR A 6 8.77 47.38 -28.18
CA TYR A 6 7.50 46.90 -27.61
C TYR A 6 6.95 45.66 -28.32
N ARG A 7 7.09 45.59 -29.65
CA ARG A 7 6.69 44.41 -30.44
C ARG A 7 7.60 43.20 -30.18
N LEU A 8 8.90 43.41 -30.02
CA LEU A 8 9.84 42.35 -29.63
C LEU A 8 9.54 41.80 -28.22
N LEU A 9 9.14 42.67 -27.28
CA LEU A 9 8.76 42.27 -25.92
C LEU A 9 7.45 41.47 -25.90
N ILE A 10 6.47 41.85 -26.72
CA ILE A 10 5.22 41.09 -26.88
C ILE A 10 5.48 39.73 -27.55
N ILE A 11 6.34 39.67 -28.56
CA ILE A 11 6.70 38.40 -29.22
C ILE A 11 7.49 37.50 -28.25
N ALA A 12 8.41 38.05 -27.46
CA ALA A 12 9.14 37.30 -26.43
C ALA A 12 8.19 36.78 -25.34
N MET A 13 7.24 37.59 -24.88
CA MET A 13 6.19 37.13 -23.96
C MET A 13 5.29 36.07 -24.59
N LEU A 14 4.91 36.20 -25.85
CA LEU A 14 4.12 35.18 -26.56
C LEU A 14 4.90 33.89 -26.74
N VAL A 15 6.21 33.92 -26.97
CA VAL A 15 7.06 32.73 -27.04
C VAL A 15 7.23 32.08 -25.67
N ILE A 16 7.32 32.87 -24.59
CA ILE A 16 7.34 32.37 -23.21
C ILE A 16 5.97 31.77 -22.83
N ILE A 17 4.87 32.40 -23.22
CA ILE A 17 3.51 31.90 -22.99
C ILE A 17 3.25 30.66 -23.86
N LEU A 18 3.71 30.60 -25.11
CA LEU A 18 3.58 29.41 -25.94
C LEU A 18 4.51 28.27 -25.48
N SER A 19 5.66 28.55 -24.89
CA SER A 19 6.53 27.50 -24.33
C SER A 19 6.03 26.99 -22.98
N THR A 20 5.39 27.82 -22.16
CA THR A 20 4.68 27.36 -20.95
C THR A 20 3.37 26.64 -21.29
N VAL A 21 2.65 27.07 -22.32
CA VAL A 21 1.45 26.37 -22.82
C VAL A 21 1.81 25.08 -23.56
N ALA A 22 2.93 25.01 -24.28
CA ALA A 22 3.44 23.75 -24.86
C ALA A 22 3.99 22.81 -23.78
N GLY A 23 4.55 23.34 -22.68
CA GLY A 23 4.91 22.57 -21.49
C GLY A 23 3.69 22.06 -20.71
N ALA A 24 2.55 22.77 -20.76
CA ALA A 24 1.29 22.40 -20.11
C ALA A 24 0.35 21.55 -20.99
N LEU A 25 0.52 21.59 -22.32
CA LEU A 25 -0.20 20.76 -23.30
C LEU A 25 0.56 19.48 -23.68
N GLY A 26 1.73 19.25 -23.08
CA GLY A 26 2.19 17.90 -22.82
C GLY A 26 1.17 17.24 -21.90
N ILE A 27 0.10 16.71 -22.48
CA ILE A 27 -0.79 15.77 -21.81
C ILE A 27 0.17 14.81 -21.09
N TYR A 28 0.10 14.76 -19.76
CA TYR A 28 0.67 13.70 -18.93
C TYR A 28 -0.05 12.38 -19.28
N ALA A 29 0.02 11.98 -20.55
CA ALA A 29 -0.29 10.65 -20.97
C ALA A 29 0.85 9.83 -20.40
N TYR A 30 0.56 9.07 -19.34
CA TYR A 30 1.37 7.92 -18.98
C TYR A 30 1.74 7.20 -20.28
N PRO A 31 3.02 6.89 -20.52
CA PRO A 31 3.38 6.05 -21.66
C PRO A 31 2.52 4.79 -21.57
N GLN A 32 1.58 4.63 -22.50
CA GLN A 32 0.97 3.34 -22.75
C GLN A 32 2.12 2.38 -23.01
N ASP A 33 2.04 1.17 -22.49
CA ASP A 33 3.06 0.11 -22.61
C ASP A 33 3.35 -0.18 -24.09
N SER A 34 4.17 0.66 -24.71
CA SER A 34 4.53 0.63 -26.12
C SER A 34 5.54 -0.47 -26.42
N TYR A 35 6.03 -1.14 -25.38
CA TYR A 35 7.01 -2.23 -25.44
C TYR A 35 6.41 -3.61 -25.11
N GLY A 36 5.13 -3.68 -24.70
CA GLY A 36 4.46 -4.93 -24.31
C GLY A 36 5.12 -5.62 -23.11
N LEU A 37 5.66 -4.83 -22.17
CA LEU A 37 6.46 -5.27 -21.03
C LEU A 37 5.64 -5.78 -19.83
N GLY A 38 4.31 -5.70 -19.89
CA GLY A 38 3.40 -6.28 -18.90
C GLY A 38 3.31 -5.48 -17.59
N SER A 39 2.44 -5.89 -16.67
CA SER A 39 2.11 -5.16 -15.43
C SER A 39 3.20 -5.15 -14.36
N LYS A 40 4.37 -5.77 -14.60
CA LYS A 40 5.44 -5.93 -13.61
C LYS A 40 6.43 -4.76 -13.58
N VAL A 41 6.49 -3.93 -14.62
CA VAL A 41 7.46 -2.82 -14.71
C VAL A 41 6.80 -1.52 -14.31
N ASP A 42 7.42 -0.81 -13.36
CA ASP A 42 6.96 0.53 -12.96
C ASP A 42 7.16 1.53 -14.12
N PRO A 43 6.14 2.35 -14.46
CA PRO A 43 6.22 3.32 -15.55
C PRO A 43 7.39 4.31 -15.43
N ASP A 44 7.85 4.63 -14.22
CA ASP A 44 9.00 5.51 -14.03
C ASP A 44 10.30 4.85 -14.56
N VAL A 45 10.41 3.52 -14.54
CA VAL A 45 11.55 2.80 -15.14
C VAL A 45 11.57 3.03 -16.64
N LEU A 46 10.42 2.93 -17.30
CA LEU A 46 10.30 3.17 -18.74
C LEU A 46 10.63 4.62 -19.10
N ARG A 47 10.20 5.56 -18.25
CA ARG A 47 10.53 6.98 -18.42
C ARG A 47 12.03 7.22 -18.32
N GLU A 48 12.69 6.64 -17.32
CA GLU A 48 14.14 6.78 -17.18
C GLU A 48 14.89 6.16 -18.36
N LEU A 49 14.51 4.94 -18.78
CA LEU A 49 15.09 4.31 -19.97
C LEU A 49 14.94 5.16 -21.23
N SER A 50 13.79 5.83 -21.42
CA SER A 50 13.57 6.73 -22.56
C SER A 50 14.48 7.97 -22.52
N ARG A 51 14.92 8.38 -21.32
CA ARG A 51 15.74 9.58 -21.09
C ARG A 51 17.23 9.30 -21.20
N SER A 52 17.70 8.21 -20.62
CA SER A 52 19.13 7.91 -20.42
C SER A 52 19.62 6.64 -21.13
N GLY A 53 18.71 5.82 -21.68
CA GLY A 53 19.04 4.54 -22.32
C GLY A 53 19.36 3.39 -21.35
N SER A 54 19.49 3.67 -20.06
CA SER A 54 19.71 2.68 -18.99
C SER A 54 19.07 3.14 -17.68
N ALA A 55 18.60 2.20 -16.85
CA ALA A 55 17.96 2.51 -15.59
C ALA A 55 18.51 1.63 -14.48
N ARG A 56 18.81 2.24 -13.33
CA ARG A 56 19.15 1.52 -12.10
C ARG A 56 17.87 1.14 -11.37
N VAL A 57 17.65 -0.16 -11.18
CA VAL A 57 16.37 -0.72 -10.72
C VAL A 57 16.54 -1.67 -9.54
N LEU A 58 15.45 -1.83 -8.78
CA LEU A 58 15.25 -2.96 -7.87
C LEU A 58 14.33 -3.97 -8.56
N ILE A 59 14.87 -5.16 -8.80
CA ILE A 59 14.12 -6.33 -9.27
C ILE A 59 13.59 -7.04 -8.02
N MET A 60 12.31 -6.80 -7.72
CA MET A 60 11.62 -7.36 -6.58
C MET A 60 11.21 -8.80 -6.87
N LEU A 61 11.56 -9.72 -5.98
CA LEU A 61 11.18 -11.13 -6.10
C LEU A 61 9.98 -11.46 -5.22
N GLU A 62 9.31 -12.57 -5.55
CA GLU A 62 8.25 -13.14 -4.72
C GLU A 62 8.79 -13.53 -3.34
N ASP A 63 8.06 -13.15 -2.29
CA ASP A 63 8.43 -13.42 -0.89
C ASP A 63 7.26 -14.07 -0.12
N SER A 64 6.33 -14.68 -0.86
CA SER A 64 5.04 -15.14 -0.33
C SER A 64 5.16 -16.40 0.57
N SER A 65 6.28 -17.12 0.54
CA SER A 65 6.60 -18.18 1.52
C SER A 65 6.99 -17.58 2.88
N ALA A 66 7.95 -16.65 2.90
CA ALA A 66 8.36 -15.97 4.13
C ALA A 66 7.21 -15.14 4.72
N GLN A 67 6.45 -14.42 3.88
CA GLN A 67 5.30 -13.64 4.35
C GLN A 67 4.24 -14.52 5.02
N ARG A 68 3.95 -15.70 4.46
CA ARG A 68 3.04 -16.68 5.10
C ARG A 68 3.60 -17.12 6.44
N MET A 69 4.86 -17.52 6.51
CA MET A 69 5.48 -17.93 7.78
C MET A 69 5.46 -16.82 8.83
N ILE A 70 5.77 -15.58 8.44
CA ILE A 70 5.72 -14.40 9.32
C ILE A 70 4.30 -14.18 9.83
N SER A 71 3.31 -14.26 8.96
CA SER A 71 1.89 -14.10 9.32
C SER A 71 1.41 -15.21 10.27
N ASP A 72 1.76 -16.46 10.00
CA ASP A 72 1.27 -17.63 10.74
C ASP A 72 1.93 -17.76 12.12
N THR A 73 3.22 -17.43 12.22
CA THR A 73 4.01 -17.61 13.45
C THR A 73 4.15 -16.32 14.26
N GLY A 74 3.94 -15.15 13.65
CA GLY A 74 4.22 -13.87 14.27
C GLY A 74 5.71 -13.67 14.61
N ILE A 75 6.61 -14.31 13.87
CA ILE A 75 8.06 -14.25 14.14
C ILE A 75 8.59 -12.81 14.09
N LYS A 76 9.42 -12.47 15.08
CA LYS A 76 10.04 -11.14 15.24
C LYS A 76 11.51 -11.28 15.65
N GLY A 77 12.22 -10.17 15.74
CA GLY A 77 13.58 -10.16 16.24
C GLY A 77 14.58 -10.88 15.30
N PRO A 78 15.65 -11.47 15.85
CA PRO A 78 16.65 -12.21 15.07
C PRO A 78 16.09 -13.38 14.25
N GLY A 79 15.02 -14.03 14.71
CA GLY A 79 14.36 -15.12 13.97
C GLY A 79 13.73 -14.64 12.67
N LEU A 80 13.19 -13.42 12.66
CA LEU A 80 12.67 -12.78 11.44
C LEU A 80 13.81 -12.48 10.46
N VAL A 81 14.92 -11.93 10.96
CA VAL A 81 16.10 -11.63 10.12
C VAL A 81 16.60 -12.90 9.42
N LYS A 82 16.82 -13.98 10.18
CA LYS A 82 17.26 -15.27 9.62
C LYS A 82 16.30 -15.80 8.56
N THR A 83 15.00 -15.76 8.84
CA THR A 83 13.93 -16.17 7.90
C THR A 83 14.00 -15.40 6.58
N LEU A 84 14.09 -14.07 6.65
CA LEU A 84 14.13 -13.22 5.47
C LEU A 84 15.41 -13.44 4.66
N MET A 85 16.55 -13.61 5.33
CA MET A 85 17.82 -13.95 4.68
C MET A 85 17.76 -15.28 3.94
N GLU A 86 17.29 -16.35 4.58
CA GLU A 86 17.17 -17.67 3.97
C GLU A 86 16.23 -17.63 2.74
N SER A 87 15.03 -17.06 2.89
CA SER A 87 14.06 -16.89 1.79
C SER A 87 14.64 -16.10 0.60
N ALA A 88 15.29 -14.97 0.89
CA ALA A 88 15.86 -14.12 -0.13
C ALA A 88 17.05 -14.79 -0.83
N TYR A 89 17.92 -15.48 -0.09
CA TYR A 89 19.07 -16.15 -0.69
C TYR A 89 18.67 -17.31 -1.61
N ASP A 90 17.68 -18.11 -1.19
CA ASP A 90 17.19 -19.23 -2.00
C ASP A 90 16.52 -18.74 -3.29
N SER A 91 15.62 -17.75 -3.18
CA SER A 91 14.92 -17.20 -4.34
C SER A 91 15.86 -16.47 -5.31
N GLN A 92 16.77 -15.63 -4.80
CA GLN A 92 17.72 -14.88 -5.64
C GLN A 92 18.71 -15.81 -6.35
N ARG A 93 19.19 -16.87 -5.70
CA ARG A 93 20.14 -17.82 -6.29
C ARG A 93 19.60 -18.45 -7.58
N SER A 94 18.29 -18.69 -7.66
CA SER A 94 17.66 -19.32 -8.81
C SER A 94 17.63 -18.45 -10.07
N ILE A 95 17.70 -17.12 -9.92
CA ILE A 95 17.44 -16.16 -11.00
C ILE A 95 18.65 -15.32 -11.41
N ILE A 96 19.68 -15.21 -10.54
CA ILE A 96 20.88 -14.40 -10.81
C ILE A 96 21.51 -14.71 -12.17
N ALA A 97 21.72 -15.99 -12.50
CA ALA A 97 22.32 -16.39 -13.77
C ALA A 97 21.48 -15.96 -14.99
N SER A 98 20.15 -15.95 -14.86
CA SER A 98 19.24 -15.47 -15.91
C SER A 98 19.27 -13.95 -16.06
N ILE A 99 19.41 -13.22 -14.94
CA ILE A 99 19.56 -11.75 -14.96
C ILE A 99 20.89 -11.37 -15.62
N GLU A 100 22.00 -12.00 -15.25
CA GLU A 100 23.31 -11.75 -15.86
C GLU A 100 23.31 -12.10 -17.36
N ALA A 101 22.72 -13.23 -17.74
CA ALA A 101 22.60 -13.64 -19.14
C ALA A 101 21.74 -12.68 -19.99
N SER A 102 20.89 -11.86 -19.36
CA SER A 102 20.11 -10.83 -20.05
C SER A 102 20.94 -9.62 -20.49
N GLY A 103 22.17 -9.47 -19.98
CA GLY A 103 23.03 -8.30 -20.17
C GLY A 103 22.90 -7.23 -19.08
N ALA A 104 22.01 -7.42 -18.10
CA ALA A 104 21.93 -6.54 -16.94
C ALA A 104 23.17 -6.66 -16.04
N VAL A 105 23.58 -5.55 -15.43
CA VAL A 105 24.70 -5.51 -14.49
C VAL A 105 24.15 -5.55 -13.07
N ILE A 106 24.32 -6.68 -12.38
CA ILE A 106 23.94 -6.81 -10.97
C ILE A 106 24.95 -6.04 -10.11
N GLU A 107 24.44 -5.13 -9.28
CA GLU A 107 25.25 -4.31 -8.37
C GLU A 107 25.15 -4.80 -6.92
N ASP A 108 23.99 -5.30 -6.52
CA ASP A 108 23.77 -5.73 -5.16
C ASP A 108 22.55 -6.66 -4.95
N ARG A 109 22.45 -7.20 -3.74
CA ARG A 109 21.38 -8.08 -3.31
C ARG A 109 20.88 -7.66 -1.93
N LEU A 110 19.58 -7.43 -1.82
CA LEU A 110 18.92 -6.96 -0.61
C LEU A 110 18.01 -8.08 -0.09
N TRP A 111 18.33 -8.61 1.08
CA TRP A 111 17.56 -9.70 1.70
C TRP A 111 16.35 -9.19 2.47
N LEU A 112 16.41 -7.98 3.03
CA LEU A 112 15.35 -7.41 3.86
C LEU A 112 14.07 -7.16 3.08
N VAL A 113 14.15 -7.02 1.77
CA VAL A 113 13.01 -6.78 0.85
C VAL A 113 12.93 -7.78 -0.29
N ASN A 114 13.79 -8.80 -0.27
CA ASN A 114 13.98 -9.78 -1.34
C ASN A 114 14.09 -9.14 -2.74
N ALA A 115 15.13 -8.33 -2.94
CA ALA A 115 15.34 -7.60 -4.18
C ALA A 115 16.79 -7.72 -4.70
N ILE A 116 16.94 -7.66 -6.01
CA ILE A 116 18.24 -7.57 -6.69
C ILE A 116 18.38 -6.17 -7.28
N VAL A 117 19.50 -5.51 -7.01
CA VAL A 117 19.82 -4.20 -7.56
C VAL A 117 20.60 -4.40 -8.83
N ALA A 118 20.13 -3.84 -9.94
CA ALA A 118 20.78 -3.97 -11.23
C ALA A 118 20.62 -2.72 -12.09
N THR A 119 21.59 -2.49 -12.97
CA THR A 119 21.43 -1.56 -14.09
C THR A 119 20.94 -2.33 -15.31
N VAL A 120 19.82 -1.89 -15.88
CA VAL A 120 19.14 -2.51 -17.03
C VAL A 120 19.05 -1.56 -18.21
N ASP A 121 19.02 -2.13 -19.41
CA ASP A 121 18.65 -1.47 -20.67
C ASP A 121 17.27 -2.00 -21.15
N PRO A 122 16.70 -1.50 -22.26
CA PRO A 122 15.39 -1.98 -22.73
C PRO A 122 15.34 -3.48 -23.04
N ASN A 123 16.44 -4.10 -23.48
CA ASN A 123 16.48 -5.51 -23.86
C ASN A 123 16.50 -6.43 -22.63
N SER A 124 17.43 -6.16 -21.72
CA SER A 124 17.57 -6.87 -20.44
C SER A 124 16.31 -6.71 -19.59
N LEU A 125 15.72 -5.51 -19.52
CA LEU A 125 14.45 -5.27 -18.83
C LEU A 125 13.34 -6.20 -19.35
N ARG A 126 13.20 -6.36 -20.67
CA ARG A 126 12.20 -7.25 -21.27
C ARG A 126 12.39 -8.71 -20.88
N ILE A 127 13.65 -9.17 -20.87
CA ILE A 127 13.98 -10.54 -20.48
C ILE A 127 13.65 -10.75 -19.00
N ILE A 128 14.10 -9.83 -18.13
CA ILE A 128 13.92 -9.93 -16.67
C ILE A 128 12.44 -9.87 -16.29
N ALA A 129 11.65 -9.00 -16.91
CA ALA A 129 10.21 -8.91 -16.64
C ALA A 129 9.47 -10.23 -16.94
N GLY A 130 9.97 -11.02 -17.90
CA GLY A 130 9.44 -12.32 -18.27
C GLY A 130 9.89 -13.48 -17.37
N LEU A 131 10.84 -13.28 -16.45
CA LEU A 131 11.31 -14.34 -15.57
C LEU A 131 10.27 -14.70 -14.49
N ASP A 132 10.13 -16.01 -14.26
CA ASP A 132 9.34 -16.53 -13.15
C ASP A 132 9.98 -16.14 -11.81
N GLY A 133 9.14 -15.78 -10.83
CA GLY A 133 9.60 -15.30 -9.51
C GLY A 133 9.89 -13.80 -9.44
N VAL A 134 10.00 -13.09 -10.57
CA VAL A 134 10.01 -11.61 -10.57
C VAL A 134 8.60 -11.09 -10.31
N LYS A 135 8.44 -10.42 -9.17
CA LYS A 135 7.19 -9.78 -8.73
C LYS A 135 7.02 -8.41 -9.37
N GLY A 136 8.10 -7.64 -9.47
CA GLY A 136 8.06 -6.31 -10.08
C GLY A 136 9.43 -5.68 -10.22
N ILE A 137 9.52 -4.65 -11.06
CA ILE A 137 10.76 -3.92 -11.34
C ILE A 137 10.48 -2.43 -11.14
N ILE A 138 11.14 -1.84 -10.16
CA ILE A 138 10.96 -0.42 -9.79
C ILE A 138 12.28 0.32 -9.91
N LEU A 139 12.25 1.64 -10.07
CA LEU A 139 13.47 2.46 -10.01
C LEU A 139 14.12 2.39 -8.64
N ASP A 140 15.46 2.39 -8.63
CA ASP A 140 16.21 2.70 -7.43
C ASP A 140 16.16 4.21 -7.17
N ARG A 141 15.13 4.63 -6.43
CA ARG A 141 14.84 6.04 -6.17
C ARG A 141 15.91 6.66 -5.28
N VAL A 142 16.16 7.94 -5.49
CA VAL A 142 17.05 8.75 -4.66
C VAL A 142 16.24 9.50 -3.59
N TYR A 143 16.68 9.43 -2.34
CA TYR A 143 16.10 10.12 -1.20
C TYR A 143 17.05 11.18 -0.67
N LYS A 144 16.52 12.34 -0.33
CA LYS A 144 17.32 13.49 0.06
C LYS A 144 17.69 13.42 1.54
N LEU A 145 18.72 14.16 1.89
CA LEU A 145 18.98 14.51 3.29
C LEU A 145 17.87 15.45 3.76
N VAL A 146 17.45 15.33 5.02
CA VAL A 146 16.62 16.38 5.64
C VAL A 146 17.57 17.49 6.07
N ASP A 147 17.88 18.40 5.15
CA ASP A 147 18.88 19.44 5.38
C ASP A 147 18.46 20.41 6.50
N PRO A 148 19.38 20.82 7.40
CA PRO A 148 19.11 21.87 8.36
C PRO A 148 18.71 23.16 7.65
N VAL A 149 17.64 23.81 8.13
CA VAL A 149 17.14 25.07 7.57
C VAL A 149 18.02 26.27 7.93
N GLU A 150 18.85 26.11 8.98
CA GLU A 150 19.79 27.12 9.45
C GLU A 150 21.05 26.41 9.94
N LYS A 151 22.21 26.94 9.53
CA LYS A 151 23.53 26.52 9.99
C LYS A 151 24.30 27.76 10.43
N ILE A 152 24.66 27.84 11.71
CA ILE A 152 25.46 28.95 12.23
C ILE A 152 26.82 28.43 12.70
N TYR A 153 27.85 28.89 12.01
CA TYR A 153 29.25 28.62 12.32
C TYR A 153 29.80 29.73 13.23
N ASP A 154 30.84 29.41 14.02
CA ASP A 154 31.52 30.35 14.92
C ASP A 154 30.61 30.90 16.03
N VAL A 155 30.26 30.00 16.96
CA VAL A 155 29.28 30.17 18.06
C VAL A 155 29.73 31.16 19.18
N ILE A 156 30.59 32.13 18.88
CA ILE A 156 31.18 33.04 19.89
C ILE A 156 30.11 33.93 20.55
N SER A 157 28.97 34.14 19.89
CA SER A 157 27.90 35.07 20.31
C SER A 157 26.51 34.44 20.51
N ILE A 158 26.37 33.11 20.45
CA ILE A 158 25.06 32.44 20.58
C ILE A 158 24.99 31.70 21.91
N THR A 159 23.89 31.85 22.64
CA THR A 159 23.63 31.08 23.85
C THR A 159 23.46 29.59 23.51
N PRO A 160 24.31 28.69 24.06
CA PRO A 160 24.20 27.26 23.85
C PRO A 160 22.82 26.70 24.20
N GLN A 161 22.22 25.91 23.29
CA GLN A 161 20.88 25.34 23.45
C GLN A 161 20.87 23.84 23.72
N ASP A 162 22.00 23.16 23.56
CA ASP A 162 22.25 21.75 23.85
C ASP A 162 22.06 21.42 25.34
N SER A 163 22.66 22.19 26.27
CA SER A 163 22.43 22.00 27.71
C SER A 163 20.97 22.26 28.14
N VAL A 164 20.29 23.19 27.47
CA VAL A 164 18.87 23.48 27.67
C VAL A 164 18.00 22.35 27.12
N SER A 165 18.25 21.93 25.88
CA SER A 165 17.50 20.88 25.21
C SER A 165 17.63 19.54 25.93
N ARG A 166 18.83 19.21 26.42
CA ARG A 166 19.08 18.00 27.21
C ARG A 166 18.26 17.97 28.51
N ARG A 167 18.14 19.10 29.20
CA ARG A 167 17.29 19.24 30.40
C ARG A 167 15.80 19.17 30.07
N ILE A 168 15.38 19.78 28.96
CA ILE A 168 13.98 19.73 28.51
C ILE A 168 13.54 18.29 28.23
N VAL A 169 14.41 17.47 27.61
CA VAL A 169 14.11 16.05 27.41
C VAL A 169 14.39 15.17 28.64
N GLN A 170 14.78 15.77 29.77
CA GLN A 170 15.06 15.11 31.06
C GLN A 170 16.21 14.08 31.03
N ALA A 171 17.14 14.19 30.08
CA ALA A 171 18.23 13.22 29.93
C ALA A 171 19.34 13.39 30.98
N ASP A 172 19.45 14.57 31.58
CA ASP A 172 20.30 14.84 32.75
C ASP A 172 19.81 14.08 34.00
N LEU A 173 18.49 13.98 34.19
CA LEU A 173 17.90 13.24 35.31
C LEU A 173 18.22 11.74 35.21
N LEU A 174 18.09 11.14 34.02
CA LEU A 174 18.44 9.73 33.83
C LEU A 174 19.94 9.47 34.01
N GLU A 175 20.80 10.37 33.51
CA GLU A 175 22.25 10.25 33.75
C GLU A 175 22.59 10.32 35.24
N SER A 176 21.93 11.18 36.02
CA SER A 176 22.14 11.26 37.47
C SER A 176 21.78 9.95 38.19
N MET A 177 20.92 9.12 37.59
CA MET A 177 20.56 7.78 38.06
C MET A 177 21.50 6.68 37.53
N GLY A 178 22.56 7.04 36.80
CA GLY A 178 23.51 6.09 36.18
C GLY A 178 23.04 5.51 34.84
N ILE A 179 21.95 6.02 34.27
CA ILE A 179 21.43 5.61 32.97
C ILE A 179 21.99 6.57 31.93
N THR A 180 22.93 6.09 31.11
CA THR A 180 23.65 6.90 30.11
C THR A 180 23.50 6.39 28.69
N GLY A 181 22.83 5.24 28.46
CA GLY A 181 22.79 4.49 27.21
C GLY A 181 23.83 3.37 27.13
N ARG A 182 24.52 3.04 28.23
CA ARG A 182 25.60 2.03 28.23
C ARG A 182 25.10 0.66 27.76
N GLY A 183 25.87 0.04 26.85
CA GLY A 183 25.56 -1.28 26.30
C GLY A 183 24.53 -1.26 25.17
N VAL A 184 24.01 -0.08 24.82
CA VAL A 184 23.07 0.14 23.73
C VAL A 184 23.82 0.68 22.51
N ARG A 185 23.52 0.12 21.34
CA ARG A 185 24.09 0.53 20.06
C ARG A 185 23.10 1.35 19.25
N VAL A 186 23.58 2.48 18.70
CA VAL A 186 22.78 3.37 17.85
C VAL A 186 23.43 3.49 16.49
N ALA A 187 22.77 2.98 15.45
CA ALA A 187 23.17 3.20 14.07
C ALA A 187 22.69 4.56 13.59
N VAL A 188 23.62 5.40 13.17
CA VAL A 188 23.35 6.70 12.54
C VAL A 188 23.48 6.50 11.04
N ILE A 189 22.33 6.40 10.37
CA ILE A 189 22.25 6.25 8.90
C ILE A 189 22.20 7.65 8.30
N ASP A 190 23.36 8.16 7.88
CA ASP A 190 23.54 9.56 7.51
C ASP A 190 24.70 9.74 6.50
N THR A 191 25.20 10.96 6.41
CA THR A 191 26.30 11.44 5.58
C THR A 191 27.69 11.04 6.08
N GLY A 192 27.81 10.24 7.12
CA GLY A 192 29.09 9.87 7.75
C GLY A 192 29.39 10.64 9.05
N ILE A 193 30.42 10.20 9.78
CA ILE A 193 30.83 10.78 11.06
C ILE A 193 32.36 10.94 11.12
N GLN A 194 32.85 12.07 11.64
CA GLN A 194 34.25 12.20 12.05
C GLN A 194 34.50 11.35 13.32
N VAL A 195 34.92 10.10 13.13
CA VAL A 195 35.06 9.10 14.20
C VAL A 195 36.02 9.51 15.32
N ASN A 196 37.01 10.36 15.05
CA ASN A 196 38.02 10.81 16.02
C ASN A 196 37.77 12.23 16.57
N HIS A 197 36.56 12.77 16.40
CA HIS A 197 36.20 14.08 16.93
C HIS A 197 36.35 14.08 18.47
N PRO A 198 36.98 15.11 19.11
CA PRO A 198 37.24 15.13 20.55
C PRO A 198 35.99 14.91 21.42
N TRP A 199 34.85 15.45 21.00
CA TRP A 199 33.57 15.23 21.69
C TRP A 199 33.03 13.81 21.59
N LEU A 200 33.57 12.96 20.73
CA LEU A 200 33.17 11.55 20.60
C LEU A 200 34.19 10.60 21.23
N ILE A 201 35.13 11.11 22.04
CA ILE A 201 36.15 10.29 22.71
C ILE A 201 35.79 10.08 24.18
N ARG A 202 35.50 8.83 24.56
CA ARG A 202 35.23 8.38 25.92
C ARG A 202 36.44 7.62 26.45
N ASN A 203 37.11 8.16 27.48
CA ASN A 203 38.30 7.55 28.09
C ASN A 203 39.39 7.19 27.06
N GLY A 204 39.66 8.07 26.10
CA GLY A 204 40.69 7.86 25.07
C GLY A 204 40.27 6.97 23.89
N THR A 205 39.05 6.42 23.89
CA THR A 205 38.52 5.60 22.79
C THR A 205 37.31 6.28 22.16
N SER A 206 37.14 6.16 20.84
CA SER A 206 35.94 6.67 20.19
C SER A 206 34.70 5.90 20.64
N VAL A 207 33.59 6.63 20.85
CA VAL A 207 32.25 6.02 21.00
C VAL A 207 31.69 5.57 19.66
N VAL A 208 32.29 5.97 18.53
CA VAL A 208 31.98 5.41 17.21
C VAL A 208 32.77 4.12 17.06
N THR A 209 32.10 2.98 17.28
CA THR A 209 32.74 1.68 17.43
C THR A 209 32.74 0.85 16.15
N ALA A 210 31.94 1.23 15.15
CA ALA A 210 31.91 0.60 13.84
C ALA A 210 31.55 1.61 12.74
N GLU A 211 32.05 1.33 11.53
CA GLU A 211 31.81 2.13 10.34
C GLU A 211 31.48 1.23 9.16
N TYR A 212 30.44 1.59 8.41
CA TYR A 212 29.99 0.86 7.24
C TYR A 212 29.61 1.82 6.12
N ASP A 213 30.31 1.70 4.99
CA ASP A 213 29.97 2.40 3.75
C ASP A 213 28.94 1.61 2.94
N ALA A 214 27.67 1.93 3.16
CA ALA A 214 26.56 1.34 2.42
C ALA A 214 26.42 1.89 1.00
N THR A 215 27.30 2.78 0.54
CA THR A 215 27.36 3.22 -0.87
C THR A 215 28.30 2.34 -1.69
N ARG A 216 29.28 1.70 -1.03
CA ARG A 216 30.42 0.98 -1.64
C ARG A 216 31.26 1.85 -2.58
N THR A 217 31.20 3.17 -2.41
CA THR A 217 32.00 4.11 -3.20
C THR A 217 33.33 4.43 -2.51
N GLY A 218 33.51 3.99 -1.27
CA GLY A 218 34.66 4.26 -0.42
C GLY A 218 34.38 5.41 0.54
N VAL A 219 34.80 5.27 1.82
CA VAL A 219 34.62 6.28 2.87
C VAL A 219 35.26 7.63 2.51
N ILE A 220 36.27 7.65 1.63
CA ILE A 220 36.87 8.88 1.09
C ILE A 220 35.90 9.70 0.23
N ASN A 221 34.86 9.08 -0.32
CA ASN A 221 33.84 9.69 -1.17
C ASN A 221 32.59 10.08 -0.37
N VAL A 222 32.72 10.16 0.95
CA VAL A 222 31.67 10.66 1.83
C VAL A 222 31.23 12.08 1.44
N CYS A 223 29.97 12.39 1.68
CA CYS A 223 29.41 13.65 1.24
C CYS A 223 30.11 14.87 1.85
N THR A 224 30.49 15.82 0.99
CA THR A 224 31.23 17.02 1.33
C THR A 224 30.40 18.25 1.00
N TYR A 225 29.93 18.96 2.04
CA TYR A 225 29.19 20.21 1.88
C TYR A 225 30.09 21.38 2.28
N LEU A 226 30.21 22.39 1.40
CA LEU A 226 31.10 23.54 1.60
C LEU A 226 32.56 23.16 1.92
N GLY A 227 33.04 22.04 1.37
CA GLY A 227 34.39 21.53 1.63
C GLY A 227 34.56 20.74 2.94
N ILE A 228 33.48 20.49 3.68
CA ILE A 228 33.49 19.74 4.94
C ILE A 228 32.82 18.36 4.75
N PRO A 229 33.59 17.25 4.78
CA PRO A 229 33.05 15.89 4.65
C PRO A 229 32.33 15.46 5.93
N ALA A 230 31.21 14.73 5.82
CA ALA A 230 30.50 14.14 6.97
C ALA A 230 29.94 15.15 7.99
N GLU A 231 29.61 16.38 7.55
CA GLU A 231 29.16 17.46 8.43
C GLU A 231 27.91 17.11 9.23
N HIS A 232 26.87 16.65 8.53
CA HIS A 232 25.56 16.45 9.11
C HIS A 232 25.54 15.25 10.07
N GLY A 233 26.11 14.12 9.69
CA GLY A 233 26.13 12.93 10.53
C GLY A 233 27.00 13.09 11.79
N THR A 234 28.10 13.84 11.71
CA THR A 234 28.90 14.22 12.89
C THR A 234 28.10 15.08 13.88
N HIS A 235 27.26 15.97 13.36
CA HIS A 235 26.36 16.80 14.19
C HIS A 235 25.30 15.96 14.89
N VAL A 236 24.66 15.06 14.14
CA VAL A 236 23.68 14.10 14.67
C VAL A 236 24.31 13.22 15.75
N ALA A 237 25.50 12.66 15.51
CA ALA A 237 26.21 11.80 16.45
C ALA A 237 26.56 12.52 17.76
N GLY A 238 26.98 13.79 17.69
CA GLY A 238 27.28 14.59 18.88
C GLY A 238 26.06 14.83 19.77
N ILE A 239 24.87 15.05 19.18
CA ILE A 239 23.63 15.23 19.95
C ILE A 239 23.30 13.95 20.74
N ILE A 240 23.55 12.78 20.15
CA ILE A 240 23.31 11.49 20.80
C ILE A 240 24.37 11.26 21.89
N ALA A 241 25.65 11.34 21.55
CA ALA A 241 26.71 10.67 22.30
C ALA A 241 27.91 11.55 22.67
N SER A 242 27.81 12.89 22.58
CA SER A 242 28.90 13.78 22.98
C SER A 242 29.36 13.54 24.42
N GLN A 243 30.67 13.48 24.60
CA GLN A 243 31.41 13.34 25.86
C GLN A 243 31.89 14.68 26.41
N ASP A 244 31.63 15.79 25.70
CA ASP A 244 31.95 17.13 26.18
C ASP A 244 31.24 17.41 27.51
N THR A 245 31.90 18.11 28.42
CA THR A 245 31.33 18.40 29.74
C THR A 245 30.22 19.44 29.68
N THR A 246 30.27 20.34 28.70
CA THR A 246 29.31 21.42 28.52
C THR A 246 28.22 21.01 27.55
N HIS A 247 28.61 20.45 26.39
CA HIS A 247 27.74 20.05 25.29
C HIS A 247 27.57 18.54 25.26
N ARG A 248 27.13 18.00 26.40
CA ARG A 248 27.01 16.56 26.63
C ARG A 248 25.84 15.99 25.83
N GLY A 249 26.04 14.82 25.22
CA GLY A 249 25.00 14.14 24.45
C GLY A 249 23.83 13.70 25.34
N VAL A 250 22.71 13.38 24.70
CA VAL A 250 21.52 12.85 25.40
C VAL A 250 21.81 11.51 26.06
N ALA A 251 22.53 10.62 25.38
CA ALA A 251 22.92 9.30 25.85
C ALA A 251 24.44 9.07 25.67
N PRO A 252 25.29 9.68 26.50
CA PRO A 252 26.76 9.63 26.34
C PRO A 252 27.37 8.22 26.54
N GLY A 253 26.60 7.26 27.04
CA GLY A 253 27.02 5.88 27.28
C GLY A 253 26.88 4.95 26.07
N VAL A 254 26.20 5.36 24.99
CA VAL A 254 25.97 4.49 23.83
C VAL A 254 27.26 4.20 23.06
N ASP A 255 27.18 3.19 22.21
CA ASP A 255 28.12 2.97 21.12
C ASP A 255 27.42 3.36 19.81
N ILE A 256 28.11 4.14 18.96
CA ILE A 256 27.59 4.65 17.70
C ILE A 256 28.12 3.79 16.55
N TYR A 257 27.23 3.39 15.64
CA TYR A 257 27.62 2.85 14.34
C TYR A 257 27.45 3.92 13.27
N ASN A 258 28.55 4.23 12.57
CA ASN A 258 28.57 5.15 11.45
C ASN A 258 28.13 4.42 10.17
N VAL A 259 26.89 4.64 9.71
CA VAL A 259 26.35 3.99 8.51
C VAL A 259 26.20 5.05 7.42
N ILE A 260 27.10 5.02 6.44
CA ILE A 260 27.21 6.02 5.39
C ILE A 260 26.31 5.62 4.22
N VAL A 261 25.30 6.42 3.91
CA VAL A 261 24.39 6.18 2.78
C VAL A 261 24.42 7.31 1.74
N PHE A 262 25.10 8.43 2.02
CA PHE A 262 25.29 9.52 1.07
C PHE A 262 26.72 9.53 0.54
N SER A 263 26.85 9.66 -0.77
CA SER A 263 28.14 9.69 -1.47
C SER A 263 28.23 10.94 -2.35
N ASN A 264 29.44 11.47 -2.50
CA ASN A 264 29.73 12.54 -3.44
C ASN A 264 29.50 12.12 -4.90
N ILE A 265 29.39 10.82 -5.21
CA ILE A 265 29.03 10.33 -6.55
C ILE A 265 27.65 10.81 -7.00
N THR A 266 26.72 11.01 -6.06
CA THR A 266 25.40 11.59 -6.35
C THR A 266 25.42 13.12 -6.23
N GLN A 267 26.60 13.73 -6.23
CA GLN A 267 26.81 15.16 -5.95
C GLN A 267 26.17 15.59 -4.62
N CYS A 268 25.99 14.64 -3.70
CA CYS A 268 25.27 14.83 -2.46
C CYS A 268 23.82 15.32 -2.63
N GLU A 269 23.20 15.04 -3.78
CA GLU A 269 21.79 15.34 -4.03
C GLU A 269 20.86 14.33 -3.34
N GLY A 270 21.38 13.16 -2.96
CA GLY A 270 20.66 12.17 -2.16
C GLY A 270 21.32 10.80 -2.09
N ALA A 271 20.64 9.87 -1.42
CA ALA A 271 21.03 8.48 -1.22
C ALA A 271 20.07 7.55 -1.99
N PHE A 272 20.60 6.56 -2.70
CA PHE A 272 19.76 5.56 -3.34
C PHE A 272 19.02 4.70 -2.31
N SER A 273 17.80 4.28 -2.66
CA SER A 273 16.96 3.43 -1.83
C SER A 273 17.67 2.13 -1.44
N SER A 274 18.41 1.51 -2.37
CA SER A 274 19.20 0.32 -2.07
C SER A 274 20.33 0.58 -1.06
N TRP A 275 20.97 1.75 -1.09
CA TRP A 275 22.03 2.09 -0.14
C TRP A 275 21.46 2.23 1.27
N ILE A 276 20.29 2.86 1.39
CA ILE A 276 19.59 2.99 2.68
C ILE A 276 19.17 1.62 3.19
N ILE A 277 18.55 0.78 2.34
CA ILE A 277 18.13 -0.58 2.72
C ILE A 277 19.34 -1.41 3.16
N ARG A 278 20.45 -1.37 2.42
CA ARG A 278 21.71 -2.04 2.78
C ARG A 278 22.30 -1.54 4.11
N GLY A 279 22.20 -0.23 4.39
CA GLY A 279 22.60 0.34 5.67
C GLY A 279 21.74 -0.18 6.83
N ILE A 280 20.42 -0.32 6.61
CA ILE A 280 19.49 -0.94 7.56
C ILE A 280 19.85 -2.42 7.77
N GLU A 281 20.06 -3.17 6.70
CA GLU A 281 20.45 -4.59 6.75
C GLU A 281 21.71 -4.80 7.59
N TRP A 282 22.76 -4.02 7.34
CA TRP A 282 23.99 -4.11 8.13
C TRP A 282 23.75 -3.73 9.59
N SER A 283 22.91 -2.73 9.87
CA SER A 283 22.54 -2.35 11.25
C SER A 283 21.82 -3.49 12.00
N LEU A 284 21.03 -4.31 11.29
CA LEU A 284 20.32 -5.47 11.83
C LEU A 284 21.20 -6.73 11.99
N LEU A 285 22.40 -6.72 11.39
CA LEU A 285 23.37 -7.81 11.49
C LEU A 285 24.55 -7.48 12.41
N GLY A 286 24.83 -6.20 12.63
CA GLY A 286 26.00 -5.77 13.38
C GLY A 286 27.32 -5.98 12.62
N PRO A 287 28.45 -5.54 13.23
CA PRO A 287 29.77 -5.68 12.64
C PRO A 287 30.20 -7.13 12.32
N ASP A 288 29.70 -8.13 13.04
CA ASP A 288 30.04 -9.54 12.79
C ASP A 288 29.27 -10.18 11.62
N GLY A 289 28.26 -9.48 11.09
CA GLY A 289 27.46 -9.90 9.95
C GLY A 289 26.48 -11.04 10.23
N ARG A 290 26.14 -11.32 11.50
CA ARG A 290 25.29 -12.44 11.90
C ARG A 290 24.14 -11.97 12.79
N PRO A 291 22.89 -12.37 12.52
CA PRO A 291 21.78 -12.00 13.38
C PRO A 291 21.77 -12.82 14.69
N GLY A 292 21.32 -12.19 15.76
CA GLY A 292 21.13 -12.78 17.08
C GLY A 292 22.40 -12.92 17.92
N THR A 293 23.50 -12.24 17.59
CA THR A 293 24.78 -12.29 18.32
C THR A 293 24.86 -11.23 19.41
N GLY A 294 23.97 -10.25 19.37
CA GLY A 294 23.90 -9.21 20.38
C GLY A 294 24.86 -8.05 20.12
N ASP A 295 25.43 -7.90 18.92
CA ASP A 295 26.15 -6.72 18.45
C ASP A 295 25.32 -5.87 17.46
N GLU A 296 24.06 -6.20 17.22
CA GLU A 296 23.17 -5.45 16.33
C GLU A 296 22.82 -4.08 16.92
N ALA A 297 22.45 -3.15 16.04
CA ALA A 297 21.95 -1.85 16.46
C ALA A 297 20.59 -2.00 17.17
N ASN A 298 20.46 -1.40 18.35
CA ASN A 298 19.19 -1.36 19.07
C ASN A 298 18.30 -0.21 18.60
N ILE A 299 18.92 0.89 18.18
CA ILE A 299 18.25 2.08 17.64
C ILE A 299 18.85 2.41 16.28
N ILE A 300 18.01 2.77 15.32
CA ILE A 300 18.39 3.30 14.01
C ILE A 300 17.88 4.74 13.93
N SER A 301 18.79 5.69 13.81
CA SER A 301 18.51 7.12 13.69
C SER A 301 18.63 7.54 12.22
N MET A 302 17.55 8.06 11.63
CA MET A 302 17.50 8.43 10.22
C MET A 302 17.04 9.88 10.04
N SER A 303 17.96 10.74 9.60
CA SER A 303 17.68 12.15 9.28
C SER A 303 17.63 12.37 7.76
N LEU A 304 16.92 11.48 7.06
CA LEU A 304 16.78 11.48 5.61
C LEU A 304 15.33 11.17 5.20
N GLY A 305 15.00 11.45 3.95
CA GLY A 305 13.70 11.12 3.38
C GLY A 305 13.31 12.07 2.27
N ALA A 306 12.01 12.20 2.05
CA ALA A 306 11.47 13.15 1.09
C ALA A 306 10.03 13.52 1.45
N LEU A 307 9.58 14.64 0.90
CA LEU A 307 8.16 14.92 0.81
C LEU A 307 7.55 14.12 -0.34
N ALA A 308 6.38 13.53 -0.11
CA ALA A 308 5.62 12.82 -1.14
C ALA A 308 4.21 13.41 -1.22
N PRO A 309 3.69 13.69 -2.43
CA PRO A 309 2.31 14.14 -2.57
C PRO A 309 1.33 13.11 -1.96
N PRO A 310 0.22 13.53 -1.32
CA PRO A 310 -0.75 12.61 -0.73
C PRO A 310 -1.32 11.59 -1.71
N TRP A 311 -1.54 12.02 -2.96
CA TRP A 311 -2.02 11.15 -4.02
C TRP A 311 -1.00 10.07 -4.39
N PHE A 312 0.29 10.41 -4.35
CA PHE A 312 1.38 9.47 -4.62
C PHE A 312 1.44 8.44 -3.50
N MET A 313 1.35 8.87 -2.24
CA MET A 313 1.29 7.94 -1.11
C MET A 313 0.11 6.97 -1.21
N HIS A 314 -1.04 7.38 -1.74
CA HIS A 314 -2.13 6.43 -2.01
C HIS A 314 -1.77 5.36 -3.04
N TYR A 315 -1.14 5.76 -4.14
CA TYR A 315 -0.81 4.86 -5.23
C TYR A 315 0.35 3.92 -4.89
N VAL A 316 1.41 4.43 -4.26
CA VAL A 316 2.66 3.68 -4.06
C VAL A 316 2.95 3.24 -2.63
N ALA A 317 2.25 3.68 -1.57
CA ALA A 317 2.68 3.36 -0.20
C ALA A 317 2.79 1.85 0.08
N ARG A 318 2.01 1.01 -0.62
CA ARG A 318 2.09 -0.46 -0.54
C ARG A 318 3.23 -1.08 -1.36
N TYR A 319 3.85 -0.30 -2.24
CA TYR A 319 4.90 -0.68 -3.18
C TYR A 319 6.22 0.05 -2.93
N VAL A 320 6.28 1.01 -1.99
CA VAL A 320 7.56 1.63 -1.63
C VAL A 320 8.39 0.64 -0.83
N THR A 321 9.34 0.02 -1.51
CA THR A 321 10.25 -0.99 -0.97
C THR A 321 10.98 -0.50 0.29
N LEU A 322 11.36 0.78 0.36
CA LEU A 322 12.01 1.36 1.52
C LEU A 322 11.11 1.41 2.77
N LEU A 323 9.81 1.69 2.63
CA LEU A 323 8.88 1.64 3.78
C LEU A 323 8.74 0.21 4.33
N THR A 324 8.77 -0.78 3.43
CA THR A 324 8.76 -2.20 3.80
C THR A 324 10.03 -2.57 4.56
N ALA A 325 11.20 -2.15 4.08
CA ALA A 325 12.48 -2.37 4.76
C ALA A 325 12.49 -1.77 6.18
N ILE A 326 12.05 -0.51 6.32
CA ILE A 326 11.99 0.17 7.62
C ILE A 326 11.00 -0.53 8.56
N SER A 327 9.81 -0.89 8.09
CA SER A 327 8.84 -1.62 8.92
C SER A 327 9.39 -2.97 9.38
N ARG A 328 10.09 -3.70 8.49
CA ARG A 328 10.76 -4.97 8.82
C ARG A 328 11.91 -4.77 9.82
N ALA A 329 12.63 -3.65 9.77
CA ALA A 329 13.65 -3.33 10.77
C ALA A 329 13.06 -3.15 12.17
N VAL A 330 11.87 -2.53 12.27
CA VAL A 330 11.13 -2.44 13.52
C VAL A 330 10.71 -3.83 14.02
N ASP A 331 10.16 -4.67 13.14
CA ASP A 331 9.78 -6.05 13.50
C ASP A 331 10.99 -6.93 13.84
N ALA A 332 12.17 -6.63 13.28
CA ALA A 332 13.44 -7.27 13.59
C ALA A 332 14.03 -6.83 14.95
N GLY A 333 13.39 -5.88 15.65
CA GLY A 333 13.74 -5.51 17.02
C GLY A 333 14.50 -4.19 17.17
N ALA A 334 14.72 -3.44 16.10
CA ALA A 334 15.34 -2.11 16.16
C ALA A 334 14.28 -1.01 16.37
N THR A 335 14.53 -0.07 17.28
CA THR A 335 13.74 1.17 17.36
C THR A 335 14.20 2.12 16.26
N VAL A 336 13.35 2.40 15.28
CA VAL A 336 13.68 3.34 14.18
C VAL A 336 13.09 4.71 14.49
N VAL A 337 13.94 5.75 14.45
CA VAL A 337 13.58 7.15 14.71
C VAL A 337 13.86 7.97 13.45
N ILE A 338 12.85 8.70 12.97
CA ILE A 338 12.87 9.37 11.67
C ILE A 338 12.52 10.85 11.82
N ALA A 339 13.29 11.72 11.17
CA ALA A 339 12.99 13.14 11.07
C ALA A 339 11.70 13.41 10.30
N ALA A 340 10.78 14.19 10.88
CA ALA A 340 9.50 14.51 10.26
C ALA A 340 9.63 15.37 8.99
N GLY A 341 10.75 16.08 8.77
CA GLY A 341 10.93 16.97 7.63
C GLY A 341 10.88 18.45 8.00
N ASN A 342 11.34 19.31 7.09
CA ASN A 342 11.52 20.75 7.33
C ASN A 342 10.67 21.63 6.38
N ASP A 343 9.62 21.06 5.78
CA ASP A 343 8.76 21.72 4.79
C ASP A 343 7.50 22.37 5.38
N GLY A 344 7.46 22.59 6.71
CA GLY A 344 6.38 23.34 7.37
C GLY A 344 6.35 24.83 7.01
N PRO A 345 5.31 25.59 7.41
CA PRO A 345 4.23 25.21 8.33
C PRO A 345 2.98 24.63 7.64
N GLY A 346 3.00 24.50 6.30
CA GLY A 346 1.88 23.93 5.53
C GLY A 346 1.64 22.45 5.85
N GLY A 347 0.44 21.97 5.54
CA GLY A 347 -0.01 20.62 5.91
C GLY A 347 0.48 19.56 4.97
N TYR A 348 0.39 18.30 5.40
CA TYR A 348 0.82 17.15 4.60
C TYR A 348 2.30 17.24 4.20
N THR A 349 3.11 17.87 5.04
CA THR A 349 4.54 18.10 4.83
C THR A 349 5.42 17.07 5.53
N ILE A 350 4.80 16.10 6.23
CA ILE A 350 5.51 15.01 6.91
C ILE A 350 6.25 14.14 5.89
N ASN A 351 7.53 13.91 6.18
CA ASN A 351 8.39 12.95 5.51
C ASN A 351 7.67 11.61 5.38
N TYR A 352 7.49 11.13 4.15
CA TYR A 352 6.69 9.95 3.89
C TYR A 352 7.27 8.69 4.56
N LEU A 353 8.57 8.67 4.91
CA LEU A 353 9.19 7.59 5.68
C LEU A 353 8.57 7.40 7.06
N CYS A 354 7.98 8.45 7.65
CA CYS A 354 7.20 8.36 8.88
C CYS A 354 5.94 7.49 8.75
N TYR A 355 5.52 7.13 7.53
CA TYR A 355 4.40 6.21 7.30
C TYR A 355 4.76 4.74 7.59
N ALA A 356 6.05 4.40 7.68
CA ALA A 356 6.48 3.04 8.00
C ALA A 356 5.95 2.60 9.38
N SER A 357 5.54 1.34 9.49
CA SER A 357 4.88 0.83 10.69
C SER A 357 5.85 0.79 11.88
N GLY A 358 5.44 1.35 13.01
CA GLY A 358 6.16 1.27 14.29
C GLY A 358 7.36 2.21 14.46
N VAL A 359 7.70 3.03 13.46
CA VAL A 359 8.75 4.06 13.59
C VAL A 359 8.32 5.19 14.51
N ILE A 360 9.27 5.95 15.05
CA ILE A 360 9.00 7.19 15.81
C ILE A 360 9.29 8.39 14.89
N CYS A 361 8.24 9.10 14.46
CA CYS A 361 8.35 10.30 13.64
C CYS A 361 8.52 11.55 14.51
N VAL A 362 9.58 12.33 14.27
CA VAL A 362 10.01 13.41 15.19
C VAL A 362 9.91 14.80 14.58
N GLY A 363 9.03 15.63 15.12
CA GLY A 363 8.96 17.07 14.84
C GLY A 363 9.97 17.88 15.66
N ALA A 364 10.15 19.16 15.30
CA ALA A 364 11.09 20.06 15.98
C ALA A 364 10.37 21.14 16.79
N VAL A 365 10.89 21.40 17.99
CA VAL A 365 10.51 22.56 18.81
C VAL A 365 11.67 23.52 19.01
N ASN A 366 11.33 24.79 19.20
CA ASN A 366 12.23 25.84 19.65
C ASN A 366 12.24 25.91 21.17
N SER A 367 13.35 25.48 21.77
CA SER A 367 13.59 25.50 23.21
C SER A 367 14.41 26.71 23.70
N ARG A 368 14.68 27.71 22.86
CA ARG A 368 15.58 28.85 23.17
C ARG A 368 15.23 29.60 24.45
N ALA A 369 13.96 29.58 24.84
CA ALA A 369 13.48 30.25 26.04
C ALA A 369 13.80 29.51 27.36
N GLY A 370 14.48 28.37 27.32
CA GLY A 370 15.05 27.72 28.51
C GLY A 370 14.09 26.87 29.35
N SER A 371 12.81 26.80 28.98
CA SER A 371 11.78 26.07 29.72
C SER A 371 10.79 25.41 28.76
N LEU A 372 10.27 24.24 29.16
CA LEU A 372 9.18 23.57 28.47
C LEU A 372 7.94 24.46 28.31
N SER A 373 7.60 25.26 29.33
CA SER A 373 6.47 26.20 29.31
C SER A 373 6.64 27.40 28.38
N ARG A 374 7.81 27.54 27.75
CA ARG A 374 8.10 28.58 26.75
C ARG A 374 8.65 27.99 25.45
N THR A 375 8.54 26.67 25.31
CA THR A 375 8.91 25.95 24.10
C THR A 375 7.76 26.05 23.11
N SER A 376 8.07 26.34 21.86
CA SER A 376 7.07 26.42 20.78
C SER A 376 7.46 25.51 19.62
N VAL A 377 6.49 25.08 18.83
CA VAL A 377 6.79 24.25 17.67
C VAL A 377 7.55 25.09 16.63
N ALA A 378 8.64 24.55 16.08
CA ALA A 378 9.44 25.27 15.10
C ALA A 378 8.63 25.48 13.82
N ILE A 379 8.70 26.67 13.21
CA ILE A 379 7.89 27.04 12.04
C ILE A 379 8.15 26.14 10.83
N PHE A 380 9.40 25.74 10.63
CA PHE A 380 9.81 24.84 9.54
C PHE A 380 9.43 23.37 9.81
N SER A 381 9.12 22.99 11.05
CA SER A 381 8.85 21.59 11.37
C SER A 381 7.66 21.12 10.56
N ALA A 382 7.83 20.03 9.83
CA ALA A 382 6.77 19.43 9.04
C ALA A 382 5.50 19.16 9.87
N ARG A 383 4.36 19.30 9.21
CA ARG A 383 3.02 19.21 9.78
C ARG A 383 2.23 18.10 9.13
N GLY A 384 1.54 17.36 10.00
CA GLY A 384 0.55 16.39 9.56
C GLY A 384 -0.70 17.07 8.98
N PRO A 385 -1.76 16.29 8.75
CA PRO A 385 -1.74 14.83 8.83
C PRO A 385 -0.83 14.22 7.74
N ILE A 386 -0.32 13.02 7.97
CA ILE A 386 0.09 12.18 6.82
C ILE A 386 -1.19 11.78 6.07
N PRO A 387 -1.11 11.44 4.76
CA PRO A 387 -2.28 11.07 3.98
C PRO A 387 -3.15 10.02 4.69
N PHE A 388 -4.46 10.10 4.46
CA PHE A 388 -5.51 9.32 5.16
C PHE A 388 -5.83 9.76 6.58
N ASP A 389 -5.65 11.05 6.89
CA ASP A 389 -6.08 11.66 8.15
C ASP A 389 -5.43 11.03 9.39
N ILE A 390 -4.20 10.52 9.26
CA ILE A 390 -3.44 9.94 10.36
C ILE A 390 -2.60 11.06 11.01
N ALA A 391 -2.70 11.20 12.32
CA ALA A 391 -1.96 12.20 13.08
C ALA A 391 -0.44 11.93 13.03
N ALA A 392 0.32 12.96 12.68
CA ALA A 392 1.78 13.00 12.67
C ALA A 392 2.25 14.46 12.89
N PRO A 393 3.47 14.70 13.43
CA PRO A 393 4.46 13.72 13.87
C PRO A 393 3.98 12.91 15.09
N ASP A 394 4.73 11.90 15.53
CA ASP A 394 4.37 11.13 16.74
C ASP A 394 4.68 11.94 18.02
N VAL A 395 5.83 12.61 18.00
CA VAL A 395 6.40 13.37 19.12
C VAL A 395 7.26 14.50 18.57
N ALA A 396 7.61 15.47 19.40
CA ALA A 396 8.54 16.53 19.06
C ALA A 396 9.75 16.55 20.02
N ALA A 397 10.86 17.13 19.57
CA ALA A 397 12.04 17.32 20.40
C ALA A 397 12.79 18.61 20.01
N PRO A 398 13.68 19.14 20.87
CA PRO A 398 14.45 20.33 20.56
C PRO A 398 15.22 20.21 19.24
N GLY A 399 15.02 21.17 18.34
CA GLY A 399 15.63 21.14 17.01
C GLY A 399 16.03 22.51 16.46
N VAL A 400 16.11 23.56 17.30
CA VAL A 400 16.41 24.93 16.86
C VAL A 400 17.66 25.45 17.55
N GLY A 401 18.70 25.79 16.77
CA GLY A 401 19.97 26.31 17.28
C GLY A 401 20.73 25.32 18.16
N ILE A 402 20.67 24.02 17.84
CA ILE A 402 21.33 22.96 18.63
C ILE A 402 22.82 22.96 18.31
N ILE A 403 23.66 23.18 19.32
CA ILE A 403 25.11 23.08 19.19
C ILE A 403 25.51 21.61 19.24
N SER A 404 26.32 21.18 18.28
CA SER A 404 26.92 19.85 18.27
C SER A 404 28.27 19.85 17.55
N SER A 405 28.95 18.72 17.59
CA SER A 405 30.20 18.46 16.88
C SER A 405 30.00 18.52 15.37
N ILE A 406 30.92 19.15 14.67
CA ILE A 406 31.06 19.04 13.22
C ILE A 406 32.50 18.60 12.90
N PRO A 407 32.79 18.14 11.67
CA PRO A 407 34.12 17.71 11.27
C PRO A 407 35.19 18.79 11.51
N ILE A 408 36.46 18.42 11.33
CA ILE A 408 37.64 19.27 11.60
C ILE A 408 37.71 19.76 13.05
N ASN A 409 37.21 18.96 14.00
CA ASN A 409 37.22 19.24 15.45
C ASN A 409 36.52 20.57 15.81
N ARG A 410 35.45 20.92 15.09
CA ARG A 410 34.70 22.17 15.28
C ARG A 410 33.31 21.89 15.83
N THR A 411 32.59 22.97 16.11
CA THR A 411 31.22 22.94 16.61
C THR A 411 30.37 23.94 15.84
N ALA A 412 29.11 23.62 15.61
CA ALA A 412 28.17 24.54 14.98
C ALA A 412 26.76 24.37 15.53
N ALA A 413 25.95 25.44 15.42
CA ALA A 413 24.54 25.44 15.81
C ALA A 413 23.67 25.20 14.58
N PHE A 414 22.96 24.08 14.52
CA PHE A 414 22.05 23.75 13.40
C PHE A 414 20.59 23.75 13.86
N SER A 415 19.68 24.09 12.93
CA SER A 415 18.23 24.03 13.14
C SER A 415 17.59 23.08 12.12
N GLY A 416 16.82 22.11 12.58
CA GLY A 416 16.13 21.11 11.75
C GLY A 416 15.49 19.98 12.57
N THR A 417 14.51 19.28 11.98
CA THR A 417 14.01 18.01 12.54
C THR A 417 15.10 16.94 12.62
N SER A 418 16.15 17.06 11.81
CA SER A 418 17.38 16.26 11.88
C SER A 418 18.17 16.43 13.18
N MET A 419 17.98 17.52 13.91
CA MET A 419 18.56 17.73 15.25
C MET A 419 17.60 17.29 16.36
N ALA A 420 16.29 17.32 16.12
CA ALA A 420 15.28 16.78 17.04
C ALA A 420 15.32 15.23 17.10
N THR A 421 15.50 14.59 15.95
CA THR A 421 15.61 13.12 15.79
C THR A 421 16.65 12.49 16.73
N PRO A 422 17.93 12.93 16.77
CA PRO A 422 18.92 12.37 17.66
C PRO A 422 18.63 12.58 19.15
N HIS A 423 17.86 13.60 19.54
CA HIS A 423 17.39 13.69 20.93
C HIS A 423 16.49 12.51 21.28
N VAL A 424 15.52 12.19 20.41
CA VAL A 424 14.62 11.04 20.62
C VAL A 424 15.38 9.72 20.53
N SER A 425 16.35 9.58 19.60
CA SER A 425 17.24 8.41 19.53
C SER A 425 18.02 8.19 20.83
N GLY A 426 18.54 9.27 21.42
CA GLY A 426 19.19 9.23 22.74
C GLY A 426 18.23 8.80 23.84
N VAL A 427 17.02 9.37 23.91
CA VAL A 427 16.00 8.97 24.90
C VAL A 427 15.63 7.49 24.74
N ALA A 428 15.43 7.01 23.50
CA ALA A 428 15.18 5.60 23.23
C ALA A 428 16.33 4.71 23.74
N ALA A 429 17.59 5.14 23.59
CA ALA A 429 18.75 4.43 24.12
C ALA A 429 18.78 4.39 25.66
N LEU A 430 18.46 5.50 26.32
CA LEU A 430 18.35 5.55 27.78
C LEU A 430 17.27 4.58 28.29
N LEU A 431 16.10 4.56 27.64
CA LEU A 431 15.02 3.62 27.98
C LEU A 431 15.43 2.16 27.76
N LYS A 432 16.15 1.88 26.67
CA LYS A 432 16.64 0.53 26.36
C LYS A 432 17.68 0.05 27.38
N GLN A 433 18.57 0.91 27.87
CA GLN A 433 19.46 0.55 28.98
C GLN A 433 18.67 0.27 30.25
N ALA A 434 17.73 1.16 30.60
CA ALA A 434 16.97 1.04 31.84
C ALA A 434 16.08 -0.21 31.87
N ARG A 435 15.55 -0.61 30.71
CA ARG A 435 14.71 -1.81 30.54
C ARG A 435 15.10 -2.55 29.24
N PRO A 436 16.13 -3.42 29.27
CA PRO A 436 16.63 -4.12 28.08
C PRO A 436 15.59 -4.97 27.35
N GLY A 437 14.57 -5.45 28.07
CA GLY A 437 13.48 -6.26 27.50
C GLY A 437 12.41 -5.48 26.72
N LEU A 438 12.46 -4.14 26.68
CA LEU A 438 11.46 -3.37 25.91
C LEU A 438 11.58 -3.66 24.41
N SER A 439 10.46 -3.94 23.78
CA SER A 439 10.34 -4.01 22.33
C SER A 439 10.37 -2.60 21.71
N PRO A 440 10.64 -2.47 20.39
CA PRO A 440 10.55 -1.18 19.70
C PRO A 440 9.20 -0.48 19.88
N LEU A 441 8.10 -1.23 19.86
CA LEU A 441 6.77 -0.69 20.09
C LEU A 441 6.57 -0.24 21.55
N ASP A 442 7.13 -0.94 22.53
CA ASP A 442 7.07 -0.47 23.92
C ASP A 442 7.85 0.83 24.11
N ILE A 443 9.02 0.98 23.46
CA ILE A 443 9.79 2.23 23.46
C ILE A 443 9.00 3.35 22.78
N LYS A 444 8.44 3.10 21.58
CA LYS A 444 7.57 4.07 20.90
C LYS A 444 6.44 4.52 21.81
N ARG A 445 5.71 3.58 22.42
CA ARG A 445 4.61 3.89 23.34
C ARG A 445 5.06 4.71 24.54
N ALA A 446 6.17 4.34 25.17
CA ALA A 446 6.73 5.07 26.30
C ALA A 446 7.07 6.52 25.92
N VAL A 447 7.78 6.71 24.80
CA VAL A 447 8.20 8.04 24.30
C VAL A 447 7.01 8.90 23.91
N VAL A 448 6.09 8.36 23.11
CA VAL A 448 4.97 9.10 22.55
C VAL A 448 3.92 9.39 23.62
N GLN A 449 3.50 8.40 24.41
CA GLN A 449 2.36 8.58 25.29
C GLN A 449 2.68 9.50 26.49
N SER A 450 3.94 9.54 26.94
CA SER A 450 4.37 10.33 28.10
C SER A 450 4.84 11.75 27.77
N ALA A 451 4.91 12.12 26.48
CA ALA A 451 5.38 13.42 26.05
C ALA A 451 4.58 14.56 26.70
N SER A 452 5.18 15.75 26.85
CA SER A 452 4.51 16.91 27.44
C SER A 452 4.21 17.98 26.38
N PRO A 453 3.00 18.58 26.37
CA PRO A 453 2.64 19.49 25.29
C PRO A 453 3.52 20.74 25.31
N ALA A 454 4.05 21.11 24.15
CA ALA A 454 4.61 22.44 23.93
C ALA A 454 3.45 23.46 23.88
N PRO A 455 3.53 24.57 24.63
CA PRO A 455 2.61 25.69 24.47
C PRO A 455 2.59 26.18 23.02
N LEU A 456 1.39 26.39 22.47
CA LEU A 456 1.23 27.01 21.15
C LEU A 456 1.42 28.52 21.29
N SER A 457 2.13 29.14 20.33
CA SER A 457 2.41 30.57 20.38
C SER A 457 1.25 31.43 19.87
N ASP A 458 0.40 30.98 18.94
CA ASP A 458 -0.57 31.88 18.28
C ASP A 458 -1.87 31.20 17.81
N LEU A 459 -2.97 31.97 17.91
CA LEU A 459 -4.37 31.79 17.45
C LEU A 459 -5.28 30.73 18.10
N TYR A 460 -4.78 29.59 18.60
CA TYR A 460 -5.65 28.60 19.25
C TYR A 460 -5.04 28.12 20.56
N GLU A 461 -5.74 28.32 21.68
CA GLU A 461 -5.30 28.00 23.05
C GLU A 461 -5.12 26.49 23.34
N SER A 462 -5.24 25.60 22.34
CA SER A 462 -5.21 24.14 22.52
C SER A 462 -4.15 23.46 21.63
N PRO A 463 -3.21 22.69 22.20
CA PRO A 463 -2.22 21.90 21.45
C PRO A 463 -2.86 21.03 20.35
N ASN A 464 -2.26 21.00 19.16
CA ASN A 464 -2.76 20.26 18.00
C ASN A 464 -1.81 19.09 17.66
N PRO A 465 -2.31 17.83 17.59
CA PRO A 465 -1.50 16.66 17.23
C PRO A 465 -0.78 16.76 15.89
N PHE A 466 -1.30 17.53 14.93
CA PHE A 466 -0.68 17.70 13.62
C PHE A 466 0.60 18.55 13.64
N ASP A 467 0.82 19.30 14.73
CA ASP A 467 2.01 20.14 14.89
C ASP A 467 3.12 19.46 15.68
N GLN A 468 2.76 18.90 16.83
CA GLN A 468 3.73 18.44 17.83
C GLN A 468 3.59 16.96 18.17
N GLY A 469 2.70 16.23 17.49
CA GLY A 469 2.32 14.90 17.91
C GLY A 469 1.75 14.94 19.32
N THR A 470 2.28 14.12 20.21
CA THR A 470 1.92 14.10 21.64
C THR A 470 2.64 15.15 22.50
N GLY A 471 3.54 15.93 21.90
CA GLY A 471 4.31 16.98 22.56
C GLY A 471 5.81 16.70 22.58
N VAL A 472 6.53 17.42 23.43
CA VAL A 472 7.98 17.29 23.63
C VAL A 472 8.29 16.01 24.41
N VAL A 473 9.25 15.22 23.92
CA VAL A 473 9.72 14.00 24.58
C VAL A 473 10.24 14.26 26.01
N MET A 474 9.90 13.37 26.95
CA MET A 474 10.25 13.47 28.38
C MET A 474 10.83 12.13 28.85
N ALA A 475 12.15 12.01 28.97
CA ALA A 475 12.81 10.72 29.21
C ALA A 475 12.45 10.07 30.55
N LEU A 476 12.31 10.85 31.62
CA LEU A 476 12.00 10.34 32.95
C LEU A 476 10.53 9.91 33.03
N ASP A 477 9.64 10.71 32.43
CA ASP A 477 8.23 10.35 32.35
C ASP A 477 8.05 9.10 31.47
N ALA A 478 8.75 8.98 30.35
CA ALA A 478 8.72 7.78 29.52
C ALA A 478 9.18 6.51 30.27
N LEU A 479 10.15 6.64 31.18
CA LEU A 479 10.63 5.52 31.99
C LEU A 479 9.62 5.12 33.07
N ASN A 480 8.98 6.09 33.71
CA ASN A 480 8.22 5.89 34.95
C ASN A 480 6.70 5.83 34.76
N ASN A 481 6.17 6.25 33.61
CA ASN A 481 4.73 6.31 33.39
C ASN A 481 4.09 4.90 33.43
N PRO A 482 3.19 4.63 34.39
CA PRO A 482 2.55 3.32 34.53
C PRO A 482 1.35 3.14 33.59
N ILE A 483 0.98 4.16 32.81
CA ILE A 483 -0.23 4.15 32.00
C ILE A 483 0.12 3.77 30.56
N ARG A 484 -0.64 2.84 30.00
CA ARG A 484 -0.56 2.49 28.58
C ARG A 484 -1.92 2.60 27.93
N LEU A 485 -1.96 3.34 26.83
CA LEU A 485 -3.13 3.56 26.00
C LEU A 485 -2.98 2.84 24.64
N SER A 486 -4.08 2.30 24.12
CA SER A 486 -4.11 1.75 22.75
C SER A 486 -5.54 1.76 22.22
N PHE A 487 -5.75 2.33 21.03
CA PHE A 487 -7.03 2.18 20.34
C PHE A 487 -7.18 0.79 19.73
N SER A 488 -8.35 0.18 19.89
CA SER A 488 -8.69 -1.10 19.25
C SER A 488 -9.02 -0.84 17.78
N GLY A 489 -8.24 -1.41 16.87
CA GLY A 489 -8.38 -1.14 15.42
C GLY A 489 -7.85 0.23 14.97
N GLY A 490 -7.15 0.96 15.85
CA GLY A 490 -6.54 2.25 15.52
C GLY A 490 -5.32 2.11 14.59
N ALA A 491 -5.03 3.17 13.84
CA ALA A 491 -3.87 3.24 12.97
C ALA A 491 -2.55 3.24 13.76
N LEU A 492 -1.44 2.96 13.07
CA LEU A 492 -0.09 2.93 13.64
C LEU A 492 -0.02 2.07 14.93
N GLN A 493 -0.56 0.84 14.87
CA GLN A 493 -0.58 -0.10 16.00
C GLN A 493 -1.31 0.45 17.24
N GLY A 494 -2.44 1.15 16.99
CA GLY A 494 -3.30 1.72 18.03
C GLY A 494 -2.80 3.02 18.65
N GLN A 495 -1.79 3.67 18.07
CA GLN A 495 -1.27 4.96 18.56
C GLN A 495 -2.12 6.17 18.10
N THR A 496 -3.04 5.99 17.17
CA THR A 496 -3.98 7.05 16.77
C THR A 496 -5.27 6.44 16.26
N GLN A 497 -6.37 7.20 16.36
CA GLN A 497 -7.67 6.80 15.86
C GLN A 497 -8.26 7.91 15.01
N THR A 498 -8.72 7.55 13.82
CA THR A 498 -9.47 8.44 12.93
C THR A 498 -10.92 7.99 12.87
N LEU A 499 -11.86 8.91 13.06
CA LEU A 499 -13.30 8.70 12.93
C LEU A 499 -13.85 9.62 11.85
N VAL A 500 -14.49 9.07 10.82
CA VAL A 500 -15.21 9.87 9.82
C VAL A 500 -16.65 10.03 10.29
N ILE A 501 -17.06 11.26 10.64
CA ILE A 501 -18.35 11.52 11.25
C ILE A 501 -19.08 12.64 10.49
N PRO A 502 -20.14 12.32 9.73
CA PRO A 502 -20.96 13.33 9.07
C PRO A 502 -21.59 14.34 10.06
N PRO A 503 -21.83 15.59 9.65
CA PRO A 503 -22.56 16.55 10.48
C PRO A 503 -23.92 16.01 10.94
N GLY A 504 -24.22 16.15 12.24
CA GLY A 504 -25.44 15.64 12.88
C GLY A 504 -25.37 14.17 13.29
N SER A 505 -24.24 13.48 13.10
CA SER A 505 -24.06 12.07 13.44
C SER A 505 -23.11 11.88 14.63
N SER A 506 -22.90 10.63 15.04
CA SER A 506 -21.91 10.27 16.04
C SER A 506 -21.19 8.97 15.66
N ALA A 507 -19.98 8.80 16.16
CA ALA A 507 -19.23 7.55 16.06
C ALA A 507 -18.49 7.29 17.38
N SER A 508 -18.06 6.04 17.57
CA SER A 508 -17.35 5.63 18.78
C SER A 508 -16.06 4.90 18.47
N ALA A 509 -15.08 5.03 19.36
CA ALA A 509 -13.83 4.29 19.36
C ALA A 509 -13.64 3.57 20.70
N ALA A 510 -13.05 2.38 20.66
CA ALA A 510 -12.67 1.64 21.86
C ALA A 510 -11.19 1.90 22.21
N LEU A 511 -10.95 2.43 23.40
CA LEU A 511 -9.64 2.69 23.97
C LEU A 511 -9.33 1.68 25.08
N LEU A 512 -8.27 0.90 24.92
CA LEU A 512 -7.74 0.06 25.99
C LEU A 512 -6.81 0.90 26.86
N VAL A 513 -7.13 0.98 28.15
CA VAL A 513 -6.34 1.66 29.18
C VAL A 513 -5.76 0.60 30.10
N SER A 514 -4.45 0.55 30.24
CA SER A 514 -3.74 -0.49 31.00
C SER A 514 -2.80 0.12 32.03
N ASN A 515 -2.69 -0.54 33.18
CA ASN A 515 -1.67 -0.26 34.18
C ASN A 515 -0.50 -1.23 34.01
N ILE A 516 0.64 -0.73 33.52
CA ILE A 516 1.89 -1.47 33.37
C ILE A 516 2.86 -1.26 34.53
N GLY A 517 2.45 -0.51 35.56
CA GLY A 517 3.19 -0.30 36.79
C GLY A 517 3.01 -1.46 37.79
N ASN A 518 3.63 -1.29 38.96
CA ASN A 518 3.64 -2.26 40.06
C ASN A 518 2.68 -1.91 41.21
N THR A 519 1.99 -0.77 41.14
CA THR A 519 1.01 -0.31 42.12
C THR A 519 -0.34 -0.06 41.46
N THR A 520 -1.42 -0.15 42.23
CA THR A 520 -2.75 0.24 41.76
C THR A 520 -2.79 1.74 41.52
N VAL A 521 -3.30 2.16 40.36
CA VAL A 521 -3.34 3.58 39.97
C VAL A 521 -4.78 4.06 39.76
N PRO A 522 -5.22 5.15 40.42
CA PRO A 522 -6.45 5.85 40.06
C PRO A 522 -6.21 6.66 38.79
N LEU A 523 -7.12 6.57 37.82
CA LEU A 523 -7.01 7.22 36.51
C LEU A 523 -8.24 8.08 36.25
N ASN A 524 -7.99 9.33 35.87
CA ASN A 524 -8.97 10.20 35.26
C ASN A 524 -8.73 10.26 33.75
N ILE A 525 -9.80 10.05 32.97
CA ILE A 525 -9.76 9.97 31.52
C ILE A 525 -10.63 11.09 30.96
N TYR A 526 -10.04 11.91 30.09
CA TYR A 526 -10.71 13.06 29.50
C TYR A 526 -10.20 13.33 28.08
N LEU A 527 -10.95 14.16 27.35
CA LEU A 527 -10.66 14.56 25.99
C LEU A 527 -10.38 16.07 25.96
N THR A 528 -9.38 16.49 25.17
CA THR A 528 -9.19 17.91 24.85
C THR A 528 -10.24 18.39 23.86
N ASP A 529 -10.29 19.70 23.62
CA ASP A 529 -10.95 20.19 22.42
C ASP A 529 -10.24 19.61 21.18
N LEU A 530 -11.00 19.33 20.11
CA LEU A 530 -10.45 18.92 18.83
C LEU A 530 -10.41 20.14 17.91
N VAL A 531 -9.21 20.52 17.51
CA VAL A 531 -8.96 21.71 16.70
C VAL A 531 -8.83 21.28 15.25
N SER A 532 -9.48 22.01 14.35
CA SER A 532 -9.30 21.83 12.90
C SER A 532 -7.82 22.03 12.56
N TYR A 533 -7.27 21.16 11.70
CA TYR A 533 -5.89 21.25 11.20
C TYR A 533 -5.50 22.67 10.74
N MET A 534 -6.49 23.44 10.29
CA MET A 534 -6.30 24.75 9.67
C MET A 534 -6.86 25.87 10.55
N GLY A 535 -7.13 25.59 11.83
CA GLY A 535 -7.68 26.55 12.79
C GLY A 535 -9.14 26.98 12.53
N SER A 536 -9.72 26.59 11.40
CA SER A 536 -11.03 27.08 10.92
C SER A 536 -12.22 26.73 11.82
N GLY A 537 -12.05 25.84 12.80
CA GLY A 537 -13.09 25.50 13.76
C GLY A 537 -12.59 24.64 14.91
N VAL A 538 -13.42 24.54 15.94
CA VAL A 538 -13.17 23.73 17.13
C VAL A 538 -14.39 22.86 17.41
N LEU A 539 -14.17 21.56 17.53
CA LEU A 539 -15.12 20.64 18.15
C LEU A 539 -14.81 20.59 19.65
N ARG A 540 -15.66 21.24 20.44
CA ARG A 540 -15.51 21.29 21.90
C ARG A 540 -15.60 19.90 22.49
N ASN A 541 -14.85 19.66 23.56
CA ASN A 541 -14.86 18.39 24.30
C ASN A 541 -16.25 17.98 24.80
N SER A 542 -17.18 18.94 25.01
CA SER A 542 -18.59 18.68 25.33
C SER A 542 -19.35 17.91 24.25
N SER A 543 -18.82 17.86 23.03
CA SER A 543 -19.31 17.03 21.93
C SER A 543 -18.93 15.55 22.08
N ALA A 544 -18.12 15.20 23.07
CA ALA A 544 -17.69 13.83 23.35
C ALA A 544 -18.21 13.32 24.70
N SER A 545 -18.45 12.01 24.76
CA SER A 545 -18.76 11.29 26.00
C SER A 545 -17.81 10.10 26.15
N ILE A 546 -17.46 9.80 27.40
CA ILE A 546 -16.53 8.73 27.76
C ILE A 546 -17.25 7.81 28.74
N SER A 547 -17.36 6.53 28.39
CA SER A 547 -18.11 5.52 29.17
C SER A 547 -17.69 5.43 30.65
N GLN A 548 -16.39 5.59 30.95
CA GLN A 548 -15.88 5.70 32.32
C GLN A 548 -14.77 6.76 32.36
N GLN A 549 -15.02 7.87 33.06
CA GLN A 549 -14.05 8.96 33.20
C GLN A 549 -13.12 8.78 34.40
N SER A 550 -13.50 7.95 35.38
CA SER A 550 -12.65 7.62 36.52
C SER A 550 -12.64 6.11 36.74
N ILE A 551 -11.46 5.51 36.74
CA ILE A 551 -11.24 4.08 36.98
C ILE A 551 -10.05 3.87 37.92
N SER A 552 -9.99 2.71 38.58
CA SER A 552 -8.81 2.30 39.35
C SER A 552 -8.32 0.97 38.81
N LEU A 553 -7.08 0.91 38.35
CA LEU A 553 -6.50 -0.28 37.72
C LEU A 553 -5.42 -0.88 38.62
N SER A 554 -5.57 -2.15 38.98
CA SER A 554 -4.53 -2.93 39.66
C SER A 554 -3.34 -3.18 38.71
N PRO A 555 -2.14 -3.51 39.23
CA PRO A 555 -0.98 -3.84 38.40
C PRO A 555 -1.30 -4.91 37.34
N GLY A 556 -0.92 -4.66 36.09
CA GLY A 556 -1.14 -5.57 34.96
C GLY A 556 -2.59 -5.64 34.47
N SER A 557 -3.54 -4.94 35.09
CA SER A 557 -4.94 -4.92 34.65
C SER A 557 -5.20 -3.86 33.57
N SER A 558 -6.21 -4.12 32.74
CA SER A 558 -6.67 -3.22 31.70
C SER A 558 -8.19 -3.05 31.76
N SER A 559 -8.68 -1.88 31.33
CA SER A 559 -10.10 -1.63 31.08
C SER A 559 -10.28 -1.09 29.67
N GLN A 560 -11.36 -1.51 29.01
CA GLN A 560 -11.76 -1.00 27.70
C GLN A 560 -12.79 0.11 27.89
N ILE A 561 -12.45 1.31 27.40
CA ILE A 561 -13.25 2.52 27.50
C ILE A 561 -13.76 2.89 26.12
N THR A 562 -15.07 3.09 25.99
CA THR A 562 -15.67 3.64 24.78
C THR A 562 -15.66 5.16 24.83
N ILE A 563 -15.19 5.78 23.74
CA ILE A 563 -15.19 7.22 23.50
C ILE A 563 -16.15 7.48 22.35
N SER A 564 -17.23 8.22 22.61
CA SER A 564 -18.25 8.53 21.61
C SER A 564 -18.23 10.03 21.31
N ILE A 565 -18.03 10.38 20.04
CA ILE A 565 -17.99 11.77 19.57
C ILE A 565 -19.22 12.03 18.71
N SER A 566 -19.97 13.09 19.04
CA SER A 566 -21.07 13.61 18.23
C SER A 566 -20.62 14.87 17.50
N VAL A 567 -20.90 14.96 16.20
CA VAL A 567 -20.60 16.15 15.41
C VAL A 567 -21.89 16.94 15.22
N PRO A 568 -22.01 18.18 15.72
CA PRO A 568 -23.17 19.03 15.47
C PRO A 568 -23.45 19.24 13.98
N SER A 569 -24.72 19.38 13.59
CA SER A 569 -25.11 19.53 12.17
C SER A 569 -24.58 20.80 11.49
N ARG A 570 -24.13 21.79 12.28
CA ARG A 570 -23.54 23.04 11.78
C ARG A 570 -22.01 23.03 11.74
N THR A 571 -21.36 21.93 12.14
CA THR A 571 -19.91 21.82 12.07
C THR A 571 -19.46 21.86 10.61
N LEU A 572 -18.46 22.69 10.33
CA LEU A 572 -17.89 22.81 8.99
C LEU A 572 -17.15 21.51 8.62
N PRO A 573 -17.11 21.15 7.32
CA PRO A 573 -16.24 20.07 6.86
C PRO A 573 -14.77 20.36 7.18
N GLY A 574 -14.03 19.33 7.57
CA GLY A 574 -12.62 19.45 7.92
C GLY A 574 -12.11 18.30 8.78
N THR A 575 -10.80 18.30 9.02
CA THR A 575 -10.13 17.32 9.87
C THR A 575 -9.75 17.96 11.19
N TYR A 576 -10.37 17.48 12.28
CA TYR A 576 -10.22 17.97 13.64
C TYR A 576 -9.40 16.98 14.46
N ALA A 577 -8.46 17.45 15.26
CA ALA A 577 -7.65 16.58 16.10
C ALA A 577 -7.45 17.13 17.51
N GLY A 578 -7.38 16.21 18.47
CA GLY A 578 -7.10 16.48 19.87
C GLY A 578 -6.51 15.24 20.53
N TYR A 579 -6.53 15.20 21.86
CA TYR A 579 -5.99 14.08 22.63
C TYR A 579 -7.03 13.45 23.52
N VAL A 580 -6.97 12.13 23.62
CA VAL A 580 -7.46 11.43 24.80
C VAL A 580 -6.33 11.34 25.80
N ILE A 581 -6.58 11.73 27.04
CA ILE A 581 -5.60 11.76 28.12
C ILE A 581 -6.11 10.90 29.27
N ALA A 582 -5.25 10.01 29.76
CA ALA A 582 -5.44 9.31 31.03
C ALA A 582 -4.38 9.79 32.02
N SER A 583 -4.79 10.23 33.21
CA SER A 583 -3.91 10.84 34.20
C SER A 583 -4.12 10.29 35.60
N THR A 584 -3.02 10.07 36.30
CA THR A 584 -2.97 9.78 37.75
C THR A 584 -2.86 11.04 38.61
N GLY A 585 -2.71 12.22 37.98
CA GLY A 585 -2.33 13.47 38.63
C GLY A 585 -0.81 13.72 38.62
N THR A 586 0.00 12.67 38.74
CA THR A 586 1.49 12.77 38.66
C THR A 586 2.04 12.32 37.31
N HIS A 587 1.42 11.33 36.69
CA HIS A 587 1.74 10.86 35.33
C HIS A 587 0.52 10.96 34.43
N ALA A 588 0.75 11.30 33.16
CA ALA A 588 -0.28 11.32 32.14
C ALA A 588 0.18 10.57 30.90
N ALA A 589 -0.69 9.75 30.33
CA ALA A 589 -0.52 9.17 29.00
C ALA A 589 -1.53 9.80 28.05
N LYS A 590 -1.13 10.04 26.80
CA LYS A 590 -2.03 10.60 25.79
C LYS A 590 -1.89 9.94 24.43
N LEU A 591 -2.98 9.92 23.67
CA LEU A 591 -3.00 9.54 22.27
C LEU A 591 -3.80 10.53 21.44
N PRO A 592 -3.37 10.84 20.21
CA PRO A 592 -4.18 11.58 19.25
C PRO A 592 -5.49 10.86 18.91
N ILE A 593 -6.56 11.64 18.80
CA ILE A 593 -7.81 11.23 18.16
C ILE A 593 -8.18 12.26 17.10
N VAL A 594 -8.53 11.78 15.92
CA VAL A 594 -8.86 12.57 14.73
C VAL A 594 -10.31 12.33 14.36
N VAL A 595 -11.03 13.41 14.09
CA VAL A 595 -12.40 13.41 13.58
C VAL A 595 -12.41 14.11 12.23
N VAL A 596 -12.77 13.37 11.19
CA VAL A 596 -12.95 13.92 9.84
C VAL A 596 -14.43 14.16 9.62
N VAL A 597 -14.79 15.42 9.45
CA VAL A 597 -16.15 15.84 9.09
C VAL A 597 -16.21 15.97 7.57
N PRO A 598 -16.84 15.02 6.84
CA PRO A 598 -16.88 15.07 5.39
C PRO A 598 -17.77 16.21 4.91
N ALA A 599 -17.37 16.82 3.79
CA ALA A 599 -18.28 17.66 3.01
C ALA A 599 -19.38 16.78 2.43
N THR A 600 -20.61 17.27 2.40
CA THR A 600 -21.73 16.55 1.78
C THR A 600 -22.15 17.30 0.53
N LEU A 601 -22.19 16.62 -0.61
CA LEU A 601 -22.73 17.19 -1.83
C LEU A 601 -24.24 17.36 -1.65
N ARG A 602 -24.70 18.62 -1.56
CA ARG A 602 -26.10 18.96 -1.39
C ARG A 602 -26.79 19.05 -2.72
N GLU A 603 -28.02 18.58 -2.76
CA GLU A 603 -28.87 18.67 -3.92
C GLU A 603 -29.85 19.84 -3.75
N ASP A 604 -29.73 20.85 -4.61
CA ASP A 604 -30.66 21.97 -4.71
C ASP A 604 -31.56 21.81 -5.96
N ALA A 605 -32.52 22.73 -6.16
CA ALA A 605 -33.47 22.62 -7.29
C ALA A 605 -32.79 22.55 -8.67
N THR A 606 -31.67 23.26 -8.85
CA THR A 606 -31.01 23.46 -10.16
C THR A 606 -29.57 22.92 -10.23
N SER A 607 -28.98 22.48 -9.12
CA SER A 607 -27.59 22.01 -9.10
C SER A 607 -27.31 21.06 -7.95
N PHE A 608 -26.19 20.34 -8.06
CA PHE A 608 -25.50 19.75 -6.92
C PHE A 608 -24.38 20.70 -6.51
N SER A 609 -24.27 21.02 -5.22
CA SER A 609 -23.24 21.92 -4.71
C SER A 609 -22.64 21.48 -3.39
N ALA A 610 -21.35 21.77 -3.21
CA ALA A 610 -20.70 21.75 -1.91
C ALA A 610 -19.66 22.86 -1.88
N SER A 611 -19.60 23.60 -0.78
CA SER A 611 -18.57 24.60 -0.56
C SER A 611 -17.77 24.25 0.69
N ILE A 612 -16.45 24.34 0.55
CA ILE A 612 -15.49 24.03 1.60
C ILE A 612 -14.63 25.26 1.75
N SER A 613 -14.59 25.80 2.97
CA SER A 613 -13.69 26.88 3.30
C SER A 613 -12.44 26.31 3.94
N THR A 614 -11.29 26.75 3.44
CA THR A 614 -9.98 26.29 3.88
C THR A 614 -8.98 27.44 3.93
N ILE A 615 -7.91 27.32 4.70
CA ILE A 615 -6.84 28.34 4.81
C ILE A 615 -5.58 27.83 4.13
N ILE A 616 -5.22 28.39 2.99
CA ILE A 616 -4.00 27.97 2.30
C ILE A 616 -2.81 28.75 2.85
N GLY A 617 -1.72 28.05 3.16
CA GLY A 617 -0.50 28.59 3.74
C GLY A 617 0.45 29.19 2.69
N ALA A 618 1.55 29.77 3.16
CA ALA A 618 2.66 30.22 2.31
C ALA A 618 3.74 29.14 2.24
N GLY A 619 3.99 28.54 1.08
CA GLY A 619 4.98 27.47 0.92
C GLY A 619 4.96 26.74 -0.43
N PRO A 620 5.84 25.71 -0.63
CA PRO A 620 5.85 24.81 -1.81
C PRO A 620 4.46 24.21 -2.07
N PRO A 621 4.17 23.56 -3.23
CA PRO A 621 2.80 23.18 -3.58
C PRO A 621 2.09 22.51 -2.41
N GLU A 622 1.06 23.20 -1.91
CA GLU A 622 0.32 22.75 -0.74
C GLU A 622 -0.73 21.76 -1.19
N TRP A 623 -0.88 20.67 -0.44
CA TRP A 623 -1.96 19.74 -0.67
C TRP A 623 -3.06 19.95 0.34
N VAL A 624 -4.28 20.11 -0.15
CA VAL A 624 -5.48 20.11 0.69
C VAL A 624 -6.22 18.83 0.41
N THR A 625 -6.44 18.02 1.45
CA THR A 625 -7.30 16.83 1.34
C THR A 625 -8.57 17.02 2.13
N PHE A 626 -9.68 16.52 1.57
CA PHE A 626 -10.95 16.46 2.28
C PHE A 626 -11.78 15.28 1.81
N ARG A 627 -12.62 14.78 2.72
CA ARG A 627 -13.60 13.73 2.42
C ARG A 627 -14.87 14.38 1.88
N LEU A 628 -15.35 13.87 0.75
CA LEU A 628 -16.62 14.25 0.14
C LEU A 628 -17.55 13.05 0.15
N TYR A 629 -18.69 13.16 0.83
CA TYR A 629 -19.75 12.17 0.73
C TYR A 629 -20.71 12.52 -0.39
N VAL A 630 -20.84 11.57 -1.33
CA VAL A 630 -21.72 11.65 -2.49
C VAL A 630 -22.93 10.76 -2.24
N PRO A 631 -24.13 11.33 -2.01
CA PRO A 631 -25.31 10.56 -1.62
C PRO A 631 -25.86 9.69 -2.77
N GLN A 632 -25.61 10.09 -4.02
CA GLN A 632 -25.99 9.38 -5.23
C GLN A 632 -25.05 9.76 -6.38
N ALA A 633 -24.90 8.86 -7.37
CA ALA A 633 -24.03 9.09 -8.52
C ALA A 633 -24.42 10.35 -9.31
N VAL A 634 -23.40 11.14 -9.69
CA VAL A 634 -23.48 12.33 -10.54
C VAL A 634 -22.63 12.10 -11.79
N ASP A 635 -23.30 11.87 -12.92
CA ASP A 635 -22.67 11.62 -14.22
C ASP A 635 -22.14 12.90 -14.90
N ASP A 636 -22.70 14.05 -14.53
CA ASP A 636 -22.26 15.35 -15.03
C ASP A 636 -20.87 15.70 -14.50
N LEU A 637 -20.12 16.49 -15.27
CA LEU A 637 -18.83 17.01 -14.83
C LEU A 637 -19.07 17.98 -13.67
N VAL A 638 -18.58 17.64 -12.49
CA VAL A 638 -18.56 18.50 -11.32
C VAL A 638 -17.39 19.45 -11.46
N ASN A 639 -17.70 20.72 -11.71
CA ASN A 639 -16.70 21.78 -11.76
C ASN A 639 -16.18 22.04 -10.34
N ILE A 640 -14.87 22.15 -10.21
CA ILE A 640 -14.19 22.45 -8.96
C ILE A 640 -13.47 23.78 -9.16
N ALA A 641 -13.89 24.79 -8.42
CA ALA A 641 -13.32 26.13 -8.48
C ALA A 641 -12.88 26.57 -7.08
N SER A 642 -11.69 27.17 -6.98
CA SER A 642 -11.26 27.91 -5.78
C SER A 642 -11.36 29.40 -6.01
N TYR A 643 -11.94 30.09 -5.03
CA TYR A 643 -11.95 31.54 -4.95
C TYR A 643 -11.09 31.98 -3.76
N SER A 644 -10.02 32.70 -4.05
CA SER A 644 -9.20 33.47 -3.09
C SER A 644 -9.15 34.93 -3.58
N ASP A 645 -8.16 35.74 -3.17
CA ASP A 645 -7.89 37.06 -3.79
C ASP A 645 -7.58 36.99 -5.31
N GLY A 646 -7.56 35.78 -5.88
CA GLY A 646 -7.74 35.47 -7.31
C GLY A 646 -8.12 34.00 -7.54
N PRO A 647 -8.62 33.62 -8.74
CA PRO A 647 -8.83 32.21 -9.10
C PRO A 647 -7.50 31.48 -9.27
N LEU A 648 -7.34 30.34 -8.60
CA LEU A 648 -6.14 29.49 -8.69
C LEU A 648 -6.43 28.29 -9.61
N PRO A 649 -5.50 27.92 -10.52
CA PRO A 649 -5.60 26.66 -11.21
C PRO A 649 -5.37 25.53 -10.20
N LEU A 650 -6.32 24.61 -10.09
CA LEU A 650 -6.23 23.45 -9.19
C LEU A 650 -6.08 22.17 -10.01
N THR A 651 -5.10 21.35 -9.63
CA THR A 651 -5.10 19.95 -10.05
C THR A 651 -5.84 19.14 -8.99
N VAL A 652 -6.86 18.40 -9.43
CA VAL A 652 -7.70 17.60 -8.54
C VAL A 652 -7.41 16.13 -8.76
N TYR A 653 -7.06 15.45 -7.68
CA TYR A 653 -7.00 14.01 -7.62
C TYR A 653 -8.13 13.50 -6.72
N ALA A 654 -8.67 12.34 -7.04
CA ALA A 654 -9.75 11.73 -6.30
C ALA A 654 -9.52 10.23 -6.11
N ILE A 655 -9.81 9.76 -4.91
CA ILE A 655 -9.95 8.34 -4.61
C ILE A 655 -11.45 8.09 -4.49
N THR A 656 -11.96 7.22 -5.34
CA THR A 656 -13.38 6.84 -5.41
C THR A 656 -13.77 5.89 -4.26
N PRO A 657 -15.08 5.70 -3.98
CA PRO A 657 -15.56 4.71 -3.00
C PRO A 657 -15.05 3.28 -3.28
N SER A 658 -14.92 2.91 -4.56
CA SER A 658 -14.31 1.65 -5.00
C SER A 658 -12.78 1.63 -4.96
N ASN A 659 -12.15 2.63 -4.32
CA ASN A 659 -10.70 2.76 -4.15
C ASN A 659 -9.93 2.87 -5.48
N ARG A 660 -10.57 3.44 -6.52
CA ARG A 660 -9.94 3.81 -7.79
C ARG A 660 -9.44 5.25 -7.76
N PHE A 661 -8.25 5.47 -8.30
CA PHE A 661 -7.63 6.78 -8.43
C PHE A 661 -8.04 7.48 -9.73
N VAL A 662 -8.42 8.74 -9.66
CA VAL A 662 -8.86 9.58 -10.78
C VAL A 662 -8.18 10.93 -10.68
N THR A 663 -7.79 11.53 -11.80
CA THR A 663 -7.18 12.88 -11.85
C THR A 663 -7.88 13.74 -12.90
N SER A 664 -7.98 15.05 -12.63
CA SER A 664 -8.52 16.04 -13.56
C SER A 664 -8.02 17.45 -13.25
N VAL A 665 -7.89 18.27 -14.29
CA VAL A 665 -7.45 19.68 -14.22
C VAL A 665 -8.65 20.64 -14.33
N SER A 666 -9.89 20.14 -14.38
CA SER A 666 -11.07 20.99 -14.66
C SER A 666 -12.42 20.47 -14.11
N GLY A 667 -12.41 19.36 -13.36
CA GLY A 667 -13.62 18.81 -12.74
C GLY A 667 -13.69 17.28 -12.78
N LEU A 668 -14.54 16.66 -11.96
CA LEU A 668 -14.62 15.20 -11.82
C LEU A 668 -16.04 14.71 -12.09
N ARG A 669 -16.17 13.47 -12.59
CA ARG A 669 -17.45 12.75 -12.58
C ARG A 669 -17.54 11.91 -11.31
N LEU A 670 -18.60 12.06 -10.54
CA LEU A 670 -18.80 11.37 -9.27
C LEU A 670 -19.78 10.21 -9.46
N GLN A 671 -19.37 9.19 -10.22
CA GLN A 671 -20.25 8.11 -10.72
C GLN A 671 -20.62 7.05 -9.68
N GLU A 672 -20.12 7.15 -8.45
CA GLU A 672 -20.39 6.19 -7.38
C GLU A 672 -21.03 6.91 -6.20
N ARG A 673 -21.95 6.21 -5.53
CA ARG A 673 -22.39 6.63 -4.20
C ARG A 673 -21.31 6.25 -3.19
N GLY A 674 -21.02 7.15 -2.26
CA GLY A 674 -20.14 6.85 -1.13
C GLY A 674 -19.16 7.98 -0.83
N GLU A 675 -18.11 7.63 -0.10
CA GLU A 675 -17.06 8.55 0.29
C GLU A 675 -15.98 8.64 -0.80
N TYR A 676 -15.68 9.86 -1.20
CA TYR A 676 -14.54 10.22 -2.03
C TYR A 676 -13.50 10.92 -1.17
N ILE A 677 -12.21 10.66 -1.42
CA ILE A 677 -11.12 11.47 -0.89
C ILE A 677 -10.64 12.37 -2.02
N LEU A 678 -10.83 13.67 -1.88
CA LEU A 678 -10.35 14.66 -2.83
C LEU A 678 -9.02 15.22 -2.33
N ILE A 679 -8.06 15.31 -3.23
CA ILE A 679 -6.71 15.83 -3.00
C ILE A 679 -6.51 16.95 -4.01
N LEU A 680 -6.41 18.17 -3.52
CA LEU A 680 -6.17 19.35 -4.33
C LEU A 680 -4.70 19.72 -4.21
N GLU A 681 -4.06 19.90 -5.35
CA GLU A 681 -2.71 20.47 -5.42
C GLU A 681 -2.81 21.95 -5.77
N ILE A 682 -2.28 22.76 -4.87
CA ILE A 682 -2.31 24.22 -4.97
C ILE A 682 -0.92 24.70 -5.39
N PRO A 683 -0.78 25.44 -6.50
CA PRO A 683 0.51 25.94 -6.95
C PRO A 683 1.15 26.86 -5.91
N GLY A 684 2.36 26.53 -5.44
CA GLY A 684 3.06 27.21 -4.34
C GLY A 684 3.61 28.62 -4.62
N PHE A 685 3.08 29.35 -5.60
CA PHE A 685 3.60 30.67 -6.02
C PHE A 685 2.86 31.88 -5.43
N TYR A 686 1.84 31.69 -4.60
CA TYR A 686 1.05 32.80 -4.06
C TYR A 686 1.48 33.11 -2.62
N ALA A 687 2.18 34.24 -2.47
CA ALA A 687 2.95 34.63 -1.28
C ALA A 687 2.11 35.13 -0.09
N LEU A 688 0.84 34.75 0.06
CA LEU A 688 0.02 35.19 1.19
C LEU A 688 -0.86 34.05 1.69
N ALA A 689 -0.77 33.77 2.99
CA ALA A 689 -1.75 32.95 3.67
C ALA A 689 -3.14 33.55 3.43
N GLY A 690 -4.09 32.76 2.95
CA GLY A 690 -5.38 33.27 2.50
C GLY A 690 -6.50 32.25 2.68
N GLN A 691 -7.74 32.74 2.81
CA GLN A 691 -8.90 31.88 2.83
C GLN A 691 -9.27 31.49 1.39
N ALA A 692 -9.28 30.20 1.10
CA ALA A 692 -9.77 29.67 -0.16
C ALA A 692 -11.15 29.04 0.05
N ILE A 693 -12.10 29.37 -0.82
CA ILE A 693 -13.40 28.68 -0.89
C ILE A 693 -13.37 27.76 -2.10
N ILE A 694 -13.34 26.45 -1.85
CA ILE A 694 -13.45 25.42 -2.87
C ILE A 694 -14.94 25.12 -3.05
N THR A 695 -15.48 25.40 -4.23
CA THR A 695 -16.86 25.07 -4.58
C THR A 695 -16.87 23.96 -5.61
N LEU A 696 -17.54 22.88 -5.27
CA LEU A 696 -17.94 21.82 -6.19
C LEU A 696 -19.34 22.14 -6.69
N SER A 697 -19.54 22.18 -8.00
CA SER A 697 -20.87 22.41 -8.57
C SER A 697 -21.11 21.63 -9.85
N ALA A 698 -22.32 21.08 -9.99
CA ALA A 698 -22.80 20.48 -11.23
C ALA A 698 -24.23 20.93 -11.50
N PRO A 699 -24.52 21.67 -12.59
CA PRO A 699 -25.87 22.09 -12.93
C PRO A 699 -26.74 20.91 -13.39
N LYS A 700 -27.95 20.78 -12.84
CA LYS A 700 -28.94 19.75 -13.24
C LYS A 700 -29.49 19.94 -14.67
N VAL A 701 -29.27 21.11 -15.27
CA VAL A 701 -29.80 21.49 -16.60
C VAL A 701 -29.28 20.58 -17.72
N LEU A 702 -28.11 19.95 -17.56
CA LEU A 702 -27.57 18.98 -18.52
C LEU A 702 -28.37 17.67 -18.60
N ARG A 703 -29.07 17.27 -17.53
CA ARG A 703 -30.08 16.20 -17.61
C ARG A 703 -31.30 16.65 -18.41
N GLY A 704 -31.75 17.88 -18.24
CA GLY A 704 -32.89 18.42 -18.98
C GLY A 704 -32.63 18.52 -20.47
N LEU A 705 -31.48 19.05 -20.89
CA LEU A 705 -31.15 19.21 -22.32
C LEU A 705 -30.86 17.89 -23.02
N SER A 706 -30.13 16.96 -22.40
CA SER A 706 -29.94 15.61 -22.97
C SER A 706 -31.23 14.82 -23.00
N GLN A 707 -32.10 14.95 -21.99
CA GLN A 707 -33.44 14.39 -22.03
C GLN A 707 -34.34 15.10 -23.03
N ILE A 708 -34.17 16.40 -23.30
CA ILE A 708 -34.94 17.14 -24.32
C ILE A 708 -34.44 16.80 -25.72
N GLU A 709 -33.15 16.60 -25.97
CA GLU A 709 -32.64 16.08 -27.25
C GLU A 709 -33.06 14.63 -27.45
N THR A 710 -32.98 13.81 -26.41
CA THR A 710 -33.46 12.43 -26.45
C THR A 710 -34.99 12.39 -26.58
N LEU A 711 -35.72 13.29 -25.93
CA LEU A 711 -37.18 13.41 -26.07
C LEU A 711 -37.55 14.01 -27.41
N ALA A 712 -36.79 14.94 -27.98
CA ALA A 712 -37.02 15.51 -29.31
C ALA A 712 -36.70 14.48 -30.40
N SER A 713 -35.62 13.71 -30.23
CA SER A 713 -35.29 12.56 -31.08
C SER A 713 -36.34 11.46 -30.93
N ASN A 714 -36.75 11.13 -29.70
CA ASN A 714 -37.82 10.19 -29.44
C ASN A 714 -39.16 10.71 -29.96
N VAL A 715 -39.47 12.01 -29.90
CA VAL A 715 -40.71 12.60 -30.43
C VAL A 715 -40.65 12.67 -31.95
N SER A 716 -39.48 12.90 -32.56
CA SER A 716 -39.28 12.80 -34.01
C SER A 716 -39.41 11.34 -34.49
N SER A 717 -38.84 10.39 -33.74
CA SER A 717 -38.98 8.96 -33.95
C SER A 717 -40.41 8.47 -33.67
N LEU A 718 -41.07 9.03 -32.67
CA LEU A 718 -42.47 8.74 -32.34
C LEU A 718 -43.38 9.39 -33.37
N ARG A 719 -43.04 10.55 -33.93
CA ARG A 719 -43.79 11.22 -35.00
C ARG A 719 -43.65 10.46 -36.31
N SER A 720 -42.43 10.11 -36.72
CA SER A 720 -42.20 9.26 -37.90
C SER A 720 -42.81 7.87 -37.69
N GLY A 721 -42.71 7.34 -36.47
CA GLY A 721 -43.41 6.15 -36.02
C GLY A 721 -44.94 6.30 -36.09
N LEU A 722 -45.50 7.44 -35.67
CA LEU A 722 -46.93 7.75 -35.73
C LEU A 722 -47.40 7.99 -37.16
N GLU A 723 -46.59 8.59 -38.03
CA GLU A 723 -46.88 8.76 -39.46
C GLU A 723 -46.86 7.40 -40.16
N SER A 724 -45.88 6.55 -39.85
CA SER A 724 -45.80 5.16 -40.31
C SER A 724 -46.96 4.31 -39.77
N VAL A 725 -47.28 4.45 -38.48
CA VAL A 725 -48.41 3.79 -37.83
C VAL A 725 -49.72 4.33 -38.38
N ASN A 726 -49.85 5.61 -38.72
CA ASN A 726 -51.05 6.17 -39.32
C ASN A 726 -51.23 5.67 -40.76
N ALA A 727 -50.15 5.62 -41.55
CA ALA A 727 -50.17 5.00 -42.87
C ALA A 727 -50.53 3.50 -42.78
N SER A 728 -49.92 2.79 -41.82
CA SER A 728 -50.21 1.38 -41.54
C SER A 728 -51.63 1.18 -40.99
N LEU A 729 -52.13 2.07 -40.13
CA LEU A 729 -53.49 2.04 -39.59
C LEU A 729 -54.50 2.35 -40.67
N SER A 730 -54.21 3.26 -41.60
CA SER A 730 -55.07 3.54 -42.73
C SER A 730 -55.14 2.33 -43.67
N GLN A 731 -54.01 1.67 -43.96
CA GLN A 731 -53.99 0.40 -44.71
C GLN A 731 -54.68 -0.73 -43.93
N ARG A 732 -54.43 -0.85 -42.63
CA ARG A 732 -55.07 -1.83 -41.75
C ARG A 732 -56.56 -1.56 -41.61
N SER A 733 -57.00 -0.30 -41.63
CA SER A 733 -58.41 0.09 -41.60
C SER A 733 -59.09 -0.37 -42.87
N GLN A 734 -58.52 -0.09 -44.04
CA GLN A 734 -59.04 -0.62 -45.32
C GLN A 734 -59.04 -2.15 -45.34
N ALA A 735 -58.00 -2.80 -44.81
CA ALA A 735 -57.97 -4.25 -44.66
C ALA A 735 -58.98 -4.77 -43.62
N LEU A 736 -59.19 -4.04 -42.52
CA LEU A 736 -60.17 -4.35 -41.47
C LEU A 736 -61.58 -4.19 -41.97
N GLU A 737 -61.87 -3.18 -42.80
CA GLU A 737 -63.16 -3.04 -43.48
C GLU A 737 -63.41 -4.26 -44.37
N SER A 738 -62.44 -4.65 -45.21
CA SER A 738 -62.57 -5.87 -46.03
C SER A 738 -62.73 -7.14 -45.18
N ARG A 739 -62.03 -7.21 -44.03
CA ARG A 739 -62.15 -8.33 -43.08
C ARG A 739 -63.44 -8.27 -42.30
N LEU A 740 -64.00 -7.11 -41.98
CA LEU A 740 -65.28 -6.94 -41.28
C LEU A 740 -66.42 -7.38 -42.18
N GLU A 741 -66.36 -7.09 -43.47
CA GLU A 741 -67.29 -7.65 -44.45
C GLU A 741 -67.20 -9.19 -44.47
N SER A 742 -65.99 -9.75 -44.47
CA SER A 742 -65.78 -11.20 -44.38
C SER A 742 -66.17 -11.80 -43.01
N LEU A 743 -65.89 -11.11 -41.91
CA LEU A 743 -66.19 -11.55 -40.56
C LEU A 743 -67.69 -11.50 -40.31
N GLY A 744 -68.39 -10.51 -40.86
CA GLY A 744 -69.85 -10.46 -40.88
C GLY A 744 -70.43 -11.73 -41.49
N SER A 745 -69.84 -12.20 -42.61
CA SER A 745 -70.24 -13.48 -43.20
C SER A 745 -69.90 -14.70 -42.31
N SER A 746 -68.80 -14.65 -41.55
CA SER A 746 -68.36 -15.76 -40.67
C SER A 746 -69.12 -15.83 -39.33
N VAL A 747 -69.45 -14.68 -38.72
CA VAL A 747 -70.21 -14.59 -37.46
C VAL A 747 -71.57 -15.23 -37.60
N GLU A 748 -72.22 -15.00 -38.74
CA GLU A 748 -73.53 -15.62 -39.01
C GLU A 748 -73.42 -17.15 -39.07
N SER A 749 -72.29 -17.66 -39.56
CA SER A 749 -71.97 -19.09 -39.54
C SER A 749 -71.69 -19.63 -38.13
N ILE A 750 -70.91 -18.91 -37.31
CA ILE A 750 -70.57 -19.32 -35.92
C ILE A 750 -71.80 -19.26 -35.01
N ARG A 751 -72.67 -18.26 -35.16
CA ARG A 751 -73.90 -18.16 -34.35
C ARG A 751 -74.72 -19.45 -34.45
N SER A 752 -74.77 -20.00 -35.66
CA SER A 752 -75.39 -21.30 -35.94
C SER A 752 -74.69 -22.45 -35.20
N ALA A 753 -73.34 -22.42 -35.10
CA ALA A 753 -72.56 -23.44 -34.38
C ALA A 753 -72.65 -23.34 -32.84
N VAL A 754 -72.70 -22.14 -32.24
CA VAL A 754 -72.76 -21.95 -30.78
C VAL A 754 -74.06 -22.47 -30.19
N GLN A 755 -75.18 -22.31 -30.90
CA GLN A 755 -76.44 -22.92 -30.49
C GLN A 755 -76.31 -24.44 -30.35
N ILE A 756 -75.53 -25.08 -31.21
CA ILE A 756 -75.26 -26.53 -31.14
C ILE A 756 -74.40 -26.85 -29.91
N LEU A 757 -73.33 -26.08 -29.64
CA LEU A 757 -72.41 -26.33 -28.53
C LEU A 757 -73.00 -26.11 -27.14
N ASN A 758 -73.84 -25.08 -26.94
CA ASN A 758 -74.48 -24.83 -25.64
C ASN A 758 -75.29 -26.04 -25.16
N THR A 759 -75.93 -26.72 -26.11
CA THR A 759 -76.65 -27.97 -25.88
C THR A 759 -75.72 -29.10 -25.39
N SER A 760 -74.46 -29.13 -25.87
CA SER A 760 -73.46 -30.12 -25.48
C SER A 760 -72.86 -29.86 -24.08
N LEU A 761 -72.62 -28.60 -23.69
CA LEU A 761 -72.01 -28.27 -22.39
C LEU A 761 -72.89 -28.66 -21.21
N ILE A 762 -74.20 -28.44 -21.33
CA ILE A 762 -75.17 -28.82 -20.30
C ILE A 762 -75.07 -30.32 -20.00
N LEU A 763 -74.84 -31.15 -21.02
CA LEU A 763 -74.66 -32.60 -20.87
C LEU A 763 -73.34 -32.94 -20.17
N SER A 764 -72.24 -32.25 -20.48
CA SER A 764 -70.93 -32.47 -19.84
C SER A 764 -70.90 -32.08 -18.35
N GLN A 765 -71.59 -31.01 -17.94
CA GLN A 765 -71.61 -30.61 -16.52
C GLN A 765 -72.21 -31.70 -15.62
N GLN A 766 -73.25 -32.39 -16.11
CA GLN A 766 -73.84 -33.53 -15.40
C GLN A 766 -72.87 -34.71 -15.25
N GLN A 767 -71.95 -34.90 -16.22
CA GLN A 767 -70.91 -35.93 -16.12
C GLN A 767 -69.87 -35.59 -15.04
N ILE A 768 -69.49 -34.31 -14.88
CA ILE A 768 -68.49 -33.87 -13.89
C ILE A 768 -68.98 -34.07 -12.45
N ASP A 769 -70.22 -33.74 -12.17
CA ASP A 769 -70.78 -33.92 -10.81
C ASP A 769 -70.79 -35.40 -10.39
N THR A 770 -70.99 -36.29 -11.37
CA THR A 770 -70.88 -37.74 -11.17
C THR A 770 -69.43 -38.14 -10.86
N LEU A 771 -68.47 -37.57 -11.59
CA LEU A 771 -67.04 -37.81 -11.38
C LEU A 771 -66.57 -37.34 -9.99
N GLY A 772 -67.08 -36.20 -9.50
CA GLY A 772 -66.75 -35.67 -8.16
C GLY A 772 -67.12 -36.63 -7.03
N LYS A 773 -68.27 -37.33 -7.15
CA LYS A 773 -68.67 -38.36 -6.18
C LYS A 773 -67.73 -39.57 -6.19
N ASN A 774 -67.27 -39.99 -7.37
CA ASN A 774 -66.30 -41.08 -7.50
C ASN A 774 -64.94 -40.72 -6.87
N LEU A 775 -64.50 -39.47 -7.01
CA LEU A 775 -63.22 -39.00 -6.46
C LEU A 775 -63.19 -39.02 -4.93
N ALA A 776 -64.31 -38.73 -4.27
CA ALA A 776 -64.42 -38.79 -2.81
C ALA A 776 -64.23 -40.23 -2.27
N SER A 777 -64.79 -41.23 -2.97
CA SER A 777 -64.59 -42.65 -2.64
C SER A 777 -63.12 -43.08 -2.84
N LEU A 778 -62.47 -42.59 -3.89
CA LEU A 778 -61.05 -42.83 -4.13
C LEU A 778 -60.16 -42.24 -3.02
N ALA A 779 -60.47 -41.04 -2.53
CA ALA A 779 -59.71 -40.40 -1.45
C ALA A 779 -59.71 -41.24 -0.16
N GLN A 780 -60.82 -41.91 0.17
CA GLN A 780 -60.90 -42.81 1.30
C GLN A 780 -60.02 -44.05 1.12
N THR A 781 -60.01 -44.62 -0.09
CA THR A 781 -59.11 -45.72 -0.47
C THR A 781 -57.64 -45.32 -0.36
N VAL A 782 -57.28 -44.08 -0.75
CA VAL A 782 -55.91 -43.55 -0.63
C VAL A 782 -55.47 -43.45 0.83
N SER A 783 -56.37 -43.09 1.76
CA SER A 783 -56.05 -43.02 3.19
C SER A 783 -55.69 -44.40 3.76
N GLU A 784 -56.45 -45.43 3.40
CA GLU A 784 -56.15 -46.82 3.79
C GLU A 784 -54.83 -47.30 3.17
N ASN A 785 -54.58 -46.98 1.90
CA ASN A 785 -53.31 -47.27 1.23
C ASN A 785 -52.13 -46.53 1.89
N THR A 786 -52.32 -45.30 2.37
CA THR A 786 -51.26 -44.56 3.07
C THR A 786 -50.85 -45.28 4.36
N ARG A 787 -51.81 -45.88 5.07
CA ARG A 787 -51.55 -46.72 6.25
C ARG A 787 -50.78 -47.99 5.88
N SER A 788 -51.15 -48.63 4.76
CA SER A 788 -50.40 -49.77 4.19
C SER A 788 -48.98 -49.39 3.76
N ILE A 789 -48.78 -48.19 3.20
CA ILE A 789 -47.46 -47.68 2.80
C ILE A 789 -46.56 -47.44 4.02
N SER A 790 -47.12 -46.96 5.14
CA SER A 790 -46.36 -46.81 6.39
C SER A 790 -45.83 -48.16 6.92
N ASN A 791 -46.63 -49.22 6.79
CA ASN A 791 -46.18 -50.59 7.11
C ASN A 791 -45.15 -51.11 6.09
N LEU A 792 -45.29 -50.77 4.80
CA LEU A 792 -44.26 -51.04 3.78
C LEU A 792 -42.94 -50.32 4.09
N THR A 793 -43.00 -49.10 4.63
CA THR A 793 -41.80 -48.31 4.96
C THR A 793 -41.00 -48.96 6.09
N SER A 794 -41.67 -49.55 7.08
CA SER A 794 -41.01 -50.32 8.15
C SER A 794 -40.41 -51.62 7.62
N SER A 795 -41.08 -52.32 6.69
CA SER A 795 -40.47 -53.44 5.95
C SER A 795 -39.29 -53.02 5.07
N PHE A 796 -39.33 -51.85 4.45
CA PHE A 796 -38.23 -51.31 3.63
C PHE A 796 -37.01 -50.95 4.49
N GLN A 797 -37.20 -50.43 5.71
CA GLN A 797 -36.10 -50.25 6.65
C GLN A 797 -35.46 -51.58 7.07
N GLY A 798 -36.25 -52.66 7.17
CA GLY A 798 -35.75 -54.03 7.31
C GLY A 798 -34.94 -54.49 6.09
N PHE A 799 -35.43 -54.23 4.88
CA PHE A 799 -34.70 -54.49 3.63
C PHE A 799 -33.38 -53.70 3.53
N VAL A 800 -33.34 -52.45 3.98
CA VAL A 800 -32.11 -51.62 4.02
C VAL A 800 -31.07 -52.24 4.95
N SER A 801 -31.47 -52.78 6.10
CA SER A 801 -30.57 -53.50 7.01
C SER A 801 -30.01 -54.78 6.38
N ASP A 802 -30.85 -55.54 5.66
CA ASP A 802 -30.43 -56.75 4.95
C ASP A 802 -29.55 -56.46 3.72
N THR A 803 -29.77 -55.30 3.08
CA THR A 803 -28.95 -54.79 1.98
C THR A 803 -27.59 -54.29 2.47
N GLN A 804 -27.50 -53.64 3.64
CA GLN A 804 -26.22 -53.32 4.29
C GLN A 804 -25.41 -54.58 4.65
N LYS A 805 -26.10 -55.65 5.04
CA LYS A 805 -25.47 -56.96 5.32
C LYS A 805 -24.95 -57.63 4.04
N ARG A 806 -25.71 -57.59 2.94
CA ARG A 806 -25.27 -58.03 1.60
C ARG A 806 -24.13 -57.17 1.04
N PHE A 807 -24.08 -55.88 1.35
CA PHE A 807 -22.95 -55.02 0.96
C PHE A 807 -21.66 -55.41 1.70
N SER A 808 -21.72 -55.76 2.99
CA SER A 808 -20.57 -56.30 3.73
C SER A 808 -20.09 -57.67 3.22
N ASP A 809 -21.01 -58.47 2.64
CA ASP A 809 -20.69 -59.77 2.03
C ASP A 809 -20.09 -59.63 0.61
N VAL A 810 -20.46 -58.57 -0.11
CA VAL A 810 -19.82 -58.14 -1.37
C VAL A 810 -18.41 -57.57 -1.10
N GLU A 811 -18.23 -56.85 -0.01
CA GLU A 811 -16.92 -56.37 0.48
C GLU A 811 -16.00 -57.56 0.86
N GLY A 812 -16.54 -58.61 1.47
CA GLY A 812 -15.85 -59.88 1.72
C GLY A 812 -15.51 -60.69 0.46
N ARG A 813 -16.35 -60.64 -0.58
CA ARG A 813 -16.11 -61.30 -1.88
C ARG A 813 -15.14 -60.53 -2.78
N LEU A 814 -15.11 -59.20 -2.73
CA LEU A 814 -14.08 -58.39 -3.40
C LEU A 814 -12.71 -58.54 -2.73
N SER A 815 -12.67 -58.66 -1.40
CA SER A 815 -11.45 -58.98 -0.65
C SER A 815 -10.88 -60.37 -1.02
N LYS A 816 -11.74 -61.32 -1.39
CA LYS A 816 -11.33 -62.63 -1.95
C LYS A 816 -10.89 -62.56 -3.42
N ALA A 817 -11.52 -61.73 -4.25
CA ALA A 817 -11.06 -61.45 -5.63
C ALA A 817 -9.71 -60.71 -5.68
N ALA A 818 -9.43 -59.87 -4.70
CA ALA A 818 -8.12 -59.25 -4.49
C ALA A 818 -7.04 -60.28 -4.08
N SER A 819 -7.41 -61.35 -3.36
CA SER A 819 -6.52 -62.46 -3.00
C SER A 819 -6.24 -63.42 -4.18
N ASP A 820 -7.19 -63.64 -5.08
CA ASP A 820 -7.02 -64.57 -6.22
C ASP A 820 -6.17 -63.98 -7.37
N ILE A 821 -6.29 -62.68 -7.65
CA ILE A 821 -5.45 -61.98 -8.66
C ILE A 821 -4.03 -61.70 -8.12
N ALA A 822 -3.86 -61.56 -6.80
CA ALA A 822 -2.53 -61.58 -6.17
C ALA A 822 -1.80 -62.93 -6.35
N SER A 823 -2.50 -64.05 -6.55
CA SER A 823 -1.85 -65.33 -6.95
C SER A 823 -1.51 -65.39 -8.46
N LEU A 824 -2.17 -64.56 -9.28
CA LEU A 824 -1.84 -64.39 -10.71
C LEU A 824 -0.59 -63.50 -10.91
N SER A 825 -0.33 -62.56 -9.98
CA SER A 825 0.90 -61.77 -9.86
C SER A 825 2.18 -62.62 -9.75
N GLU A 826 2.16 -63.80 -9.12
CA GLU A 826 3.39 -64.60 -8.93
C GLU A 826 3.73 -65.52 -10.12
N ARG A 827 2.72 -65.98 -10.88
CA ARG A 827 2.96 -66.92 -11.99
C ARG A 827 3.45 -66.24 -13.29
N PHE A 828 3.03 -65.01 -13.59
CA PHE A 828 3.51 -64.26 -14.79
C PHE A 828 4.91 -63.64 -14.55
N SER A 829 5.24 -63.27 -13.31
CA SER A 829 6.60 -62.91 -12.90
C SER A 829 7.60 -64.09 -13.02
N SER A 830 7.11 -65.33 -12.99
CA SER A 830 7.88 -66.53 -13.31
C SER A 830 7.85 -66.90 -14.81
N PHE A 831 6.98 -66.30 -15.63
CA PHE A 831 7.09 -66.33 -17.11
C PHE A 831 8.04 -65.25 -17.66
N GLN A 832 8.85 -64.74 -16.76
CA GLN A 832 10.26 -65.02 -16.96
C GLN A 832 10.89 -64.07 -17.99
N ASN A 833 11.78 -63.24 -17.46
CA ASN A 833 13.11 -63.69 -17.00
C ASN A 833 13.84 -64.75 -17.85
N SER A 834 13.16 -65.63 -18.60
CA SER A 834 13.70 -66.42 -19.71
C SER A 834 13.87 -65.55 -20.97
N VAL A 835 12.97 -64.59 -21.24
CA VAL A 835 13.12 -63.69 -22.40
C VAL A 835 14.25 -62.67 -22.19
N GLN A 836 14.50 -62.27 -20.94
CA GLN A 836 15.63 -61.41 -20.55
C GLN A 836 17.01 -62.07 -20.72
N GLN A 837 17.12 -63.40 -20.90
CA GLN A 837 18.43 -64.05 -21.09
C GLN A 837 18.87 -64.15 -22.56
N MET A 838 17.98 -64.03 -23.56
CA MET A 838 18.35 -64.35 -24.94
C MET A 838 18.90 -63.19 -25.79
N LEU A 839 18.53 -61.92 -25.52
CA LEU A 839 18.98 -60.79 -26.37
C LEU A 839 20.14 -59.95 -25.83
N ALA A 840 20.68 -60.32 -24.67
CA ALA A 840 22.05 -59.95 -24.29
C ALA A 840 23.13 -60.59 -25.20
N SER A 841 22.77 -61.60 -26.03
CA SER A 841 23.72 -62.32 -26.91
C SER A 841 24.11 -61.58 -28.22
N GLN A 842 23.49 -60.44 -28.57
CA GLN A 842 23.81 -59.68 -29.80
C GLN A 842 24.31 -58.26 -29.53
N GLN A 843 24.77 -57.99 -28.31
CA GLN A 843 25.67 -56.87 -28.02
C GLN A 843 27.07 -57.07 -28.64
N ASN A 844 27.38 -58.30 -29.09
CA ASN A 844 28.73 -58.71 -29.49
C ASN A 844 28.78 -59.22 -30.93
N SER A 845 27.94 -58.68 -31.82
CA SER A 845 28.24 -58.51 -33.25
C SER A 845 28.30 -57.01 -33.51
N ILE A 846 29.23 -56.34 -32.85
CA ILE A 846 30.50 -56.00 -33.49
C ILE A 846 30.13 -55.12 -34.70
N ALA A 847 30.34 -53.81 -34.67
CA ALA A 847 31.69 -53.24 -34.61
C ALA A 847 32.70 -53.87 -35.61
N GLU A 848 32.29 -54.88 -36.42
CA GLU A 848 33.11 -55.75 -37.29
C GLU A 848 32.91 -55.37 -38.75
N ILE A 849 31.92 -54.54 -39.04
CA ILE A 849 31.77 -53.87 -40.34
C ILE A 849 31.64 -52.34 -40.12
N ARG A 850 32.30 -51.84 -39.07
CA ARG A 850 33.09 -50.59 -39.13
C ARG A 850 34.42 -50.81 -39.88
N SER A 851 34.78 -52.08 -40.13
CA SER A 851 36.10 -52.54 -40.55
C SER A 851 36.11 -53.16 -41.96
N ASN A 852 35.08 -52.94 -42.76
CA ASN A 852 35.20 -53.10 -44.20
C ASN A 852 34.55 -51.90 -44.87
N LEU A 853 35.12 -50.74 -44.58
CA LEU A 853 36.32 -50.30 -45.29
C LEU A 853 35.92 -50.21 -46.75
N SER A 854 35.71 -49.00 -47.22
CA SER A 854 36.86 -48.07 -47.44
C SER A 854 37.95 -48.69 -48.31
N SER A 855 37.55 -49.69 -49.04
CA SER A 855 38.30 -50.44 -49.99
C SER A 855 37.30 -50.66 -51.10
N LEU A 856 37.81 -50.94 -52.27
CA LEU A 856 37.21 -52.01 -53.04
C LEU A 856 35.66 -51.95 -53.18
N SER A 857 35.12 -51.25 -54.16
CA SER A 857 35.89 -50.87 -55.30
C SER A 857 35.09 -49.80 -56.04
N GLN A 858 35.63 -48.59 -56.18
CA GLN A 858 36.81 -48.42 -57.03
C GLN A 858 36.54 -49.24 -58.28
N SER A 859 36.26 -48.59 -59.40
CA SER A 859 36.42 -49.30 -60.65
C SER A 859 35.30 -50.31 -60.92
N LEU A 860 34.82 -50.28 -62.16
CA LEU A 860 34.29 -51.46 -62.82
C LEU A 860 32.86 -51.85 -62.37
N GLY A 861 31.80 -51.35 -63.01
CA GLY A 861 31.82 -50.85 -64.39
C GLY A 861 32.42 -51.89 -65.34
N ASN A 862 32.40 -53.16 -64.96
CA ASN A 862 32.56 -54.21 -65.91
C ASN A 862 31.64 -55.32 -65.51
N THR A 863 30.58 -55.24 -66.28
CA THR A 863 30.20 -56.34 -67.10
C THR A 863 29.38 -57.36 -66.38
N THR A 864 28.10 -57.12 -66.63
CA THR A 864 27.39 -58.07 -67.45
C THR A 864 27.21 -59.35 -66.67
N ILE A 865 26.77 -60.26 -67.48
CA ILE A 865 27.17 -61.59 -67.30
C ILE A 865 26.32 -62.16 -66.19
N VAL A 866 25.07 -62.22 -66.65
CA VAL A 866 24.67 -63.52 -67.16
C VAL A 866 24.46 -64.36 -65.92
N SER A 867 23.23 -64.50 -65.54
CA SER A 867 22.43 -65.33 -66.40
C SER A 867 21.02 -64.89 -66.22
N ILE A 868 20.46 -64.29 -67.26
CA ILE A 868 19.93 -65.04 -68.40
C ILE A 868 18.61 -65.66 -67.98
N ALA A 869 17.68 -65.43 -68.88
CA ALA A 869 16.50 -66.26 -69.03
C ALA A 869 15.64 -66.30 -67.78
N GLY A 870 14.79 -65.31 -67.70
CA GLY A 870 13.64 -65.41 -66.83
C GLY A 870 12.78 -64.19 -66.98
N VAL A 871 12.70 -63.60 -68.18
CA VAL A 871 11.79 -64.19 -69.17
C VAL A 871 10.43 -64.25 -68.47
N VAL A 872 9.68 -63.12 -68.49
CA VAL A 872 9.09 -62.60 -69.73
C VAL A 872 8.58 -63.80 -70.49
N LEU A 873 7.28 -64.01 -70.62
CA LEU A 873 6.66 -65.27 -71.08
C LEU A 873 6.23 -66.18 -69.91
N ALA A 874 5.48 -65.64 -68.94
CA ALA A 874 4.03 -65.79 -69.04
C ALA A 874 3.35 -65.10 -67.82
N ILE A 875 2.94 -63.83 -67.83
CA ILE A 875 2.54 -63.02 -68.97
C ILE A 875 1.49 -63.74 -69.81
N ILE A 876 0.33 -63.11 -69.82
CA ILE A 876 -0.52 -63.20 -70.98
C ILE A 876 -1.08 -64.60 -71.10
N GLY A 877 -1.77 -64.89 -69.99
CA GLY A 877 -2.96 -65.67 -70.05
C GLY A 877 -2.66 -67.11 -70.41
N ILE A 878 -3.52 -67.76 -71.13
CA ILE A 878 -4.65 -67.24 -71.85
C ILE A 878 -5.82 -67.41 -70.87
N ALA A 879 -6.43 -66.33 -70.42
CA ALA A 879 -7.23 -65.47 -71.26
C ALA A 879 -8.28 -66.30 -72.00
N ILE A 880 -9.35 -65.62 -72.40
CA ILE A 880 -10.13 -66.05 -73.55
C ILE A 880 -10.81 -67.39 -73.30
N GLY A 881 -11.99 -67.32 -72.71
CA GLY A 881 -12.82 -68.49 -72.76
C GLY A 881 -14.11 -68.35 -72.02
N ALA A 882 -15.10 -67.58 -72.42
CA ALA A 882 -15.31 -66.98 -73.70
C ALA A 882 -16.78 -66.60 -73.66
N ILE A 883 -17.05 -65.35 -74.04
CA ILE A 883 -18.08 -65.08 -75.04
C ILE A 883 -19.51 -65.33 -74.48
N ALA A 884 -20.37 -64.34 -74.40
CA ALA A 884 -20.83 -63.68 -75.60
C ALA A 884 -21.96 -62.74 -75.20
N PHE A 885 -21.96 -61.59 -75.88
CA PHE A 885 -23.12 -61.05 -76.58
C PHE A 885 -24.32 -60.57 -75.73
N SER A 886 -24.89 -59.39 -75.99
CA SER A 886 -24.60 -58.34 -76.97
C SER A 886 -25.44 -57.12 -76.58
N ARG A 887 -24.97 -55.89 -76.89
CA ARG A 887 -25.57 -54.98 -77.91
C ARG A 887 -27.10 -54.91 -77.81
N THR A 888 -27.71 -53.75 -77.60
CA THR A 888 -27.75 -52.52 -78.43
C THR A 888 -28.54 -51.48 -77.62
N GLY A 889 -28.39 -50.16 -77.66
CA GLY A 889 -27.76 -49.22 -78.57
C GLY A 889 -28.63 -47.95 -78.63
N LYS A 890 -28.02 -46.76 -78.70
CA LYS A 890 -28.58 -45.45 -79.16
C LYS A 890 -29.73 -44.89 -78.29
N LYS A 891 -29.76 -43.63 -77.84
CA LYS A 891 -29.23 -42.35 -78.34
C LYS A 891 -28.77 -41.47 -77.18
#